data_AF-A0A0F9GI29-F1
#
_entry.id   AF-A0A0F9GI29-F1
#
_cell.length_a   1.000
_cell.length_b   1.000
_cell.length_c   1.000
_cell.angle_alpha   90.00
_cell.angle_beta   90.00
_cell.angle_gamma   90.00
#
_symmetry.space_group_name_H-M   'P 1'
#
loop_
_entity.id
_entity.type
_entity.pdbx_description
1 polymer ?
#
loop_
_entity_poly.entity_id
_entity_poly.type
_entity_poly.pdbx_seq_one_letter_code
_entity_poly.pdbx_strand_id
1 'polypeptide(L)'
;AQFGTVITVSASFEDSRGFAESVTSTGTQVVARTNSEGQVTISGTPTVGNTLTAEIADTDGATGDITYQWLADAQEIVGETESTFTVDASLLGQKISVQVAYTDDNGFIEDNTSEETIAVSAVAVDEAGSVAIIGVAPYLTSGELTAEITDNNGVEEANVTYTWSADGVEVADSNSKTFTPAAYAGSIMSVKATYTDNDGFASEVTNSLDTLVYTQLVSNPEALLGALSGGLADGDFIGLNTGVYADMDAILLTSAVTLRAVEGQTPVLSGEVCVHVAAGVDGAGLTGLTFKNIDTKAGAFCEAEEDAVIYSEGDNFTFSQNTIDGDEATLNNSTYHWLMLKGKGALIERNTFSNRNFAENGSVIKMASASSDHVIEYNLFSGTSSNPNFDNSSLHLINVGSTTGSDAAENTNFTIQYNRVENFVTGRRLMRVQTSGATIKGNTIVNPNGGISLEDGGFNSVTDNVIIRTTDIASSDDRPAGILITPLGHTVSNNYIAGIRSGNKEAGGIVFTANPFSQADGGVPNSGNQAVLDSAGDFTLNVTNNTVLNSQQPIVFSTEIGSRAPVSDCDDLTAADTPVLYGLTKNAFKITFNGNLIANGLGDQTDEGTINSSATTQGLFYPNTLESDHAFEYD
;
A
#
# COMPACT_ATOMS: atom_id res chain seq x y z
N ALA A 1 29.37 -0.54 40.35
CA ALA A 1 29.94 -1.57 41.26
C ALA A 1 31.26 -2.19 40.78
N GLN A 2 31.60 -2.17 39.48
CA GLN A 2 32.80 -2.84 38.95
C GLN A 2 33.92 -1.87 38.48
N PHE A 3 33.74 -0.56 38.68
CA PHE A 3 34.75 0.46 38.37
C PHE A 3 36.09 0.13 39.06
N GLY A 4 37.20 0.30 38.33
CA GLY A 4 38.54 0.02 38.84
C GLY A 4 38.88 -1.48 38.92
N THR A 5 37.99 -2.38 38.51
CA THR A 5 38.25 -3.83 38.52
C THR A 5 38.68 -4.33 37.14
N VAL A 6 39.47 -5.40 37.13
CA VAL A 6 39.76 -6.22 35.94
C VAL A 6 38.83 -7.42 35.99
N ILE A 7 38.05 -7.63 34.95
CA ILE A 7 37.07 -8.71 34.89
C ILE A 7 37.73 -9.93 34.22
N THR A 8 37.58 -11.09 34.85
CA THR A 8 37.96 -12.40 34.28
C THR A 8 36.77 -13.34 34.38
N VAL A 9 36.60 -14.24 33.43
CA VAL A 9 35.60 -15.31 33.50
C VAL A 9 36.29 -16.66 33.66
N SER A 10 35.77 -17.54 34.53
CA SER A 10 36.24 -18.92 34.67
C SER A 10 35.17 -19.88 34.21
N ALA A 11 35.52 -20.78 33.30
CA ALA A 11 34.67 -21.89 32.90
C ALA A 11 35.21 -23.18 33.52
N SER A 12 34.34 -23.96 34.15
CA SER A 12 34.68 -25.29 34.67
C SER A 12 33.80 -26.32 33.99
N PHE A 13 34.39 -27.41 33.51
CA PHE A 13 33.71 -28.48 32.78
C PHE A 13 34.35 -29.84 33.08
N GLU A 14 33.62 -30.93 32.82
CA GLU A 14 34.17 -32.29 32.88
C GLU A 14 34.45 -32.75 31.45
N ASP A 15 35.69 -33.17 31.17
CA ASP A 15 36.04 -33.68 29.84
C ASP A 15 35.33 -35.02 29.54
N SER A 16 35.36 -35.46 28.28
CA SER A 16 34.70 -36.71 27.87
C SER A 16 35.32 -37.97 28.49
N ARG A 17 36.37 -37.85 29.31
CA ARG A 17 37.03 -38.94 30.04
C ARG A 17 36.78 -38.85 31.55
N GLY A 18 35.95 -37.92 32.00
CA GLY A 18 35.51 -37.79 33.39
C GLY A 18 36.43 -36.96 34.28
N PHE A 19 37.31 -36.13 33.70
CA PHE A 19 38.21 -35.26 34.46
C PHE A 19 37.65 -33.84 34.53
N ALA A 20 37.59 -33.28 35.74
CA ALA A 20 37.24 -31.88 35.94
C ALA A 20 38.38 -30.97 35.46
N GLU A 21 38.06 -30.04 34.57
CA GLU A 21 38.93 -29.00 34.06
C GLU A 21 38.38 -27.61 34.41
N SER A 22 39.27 -26.62 34.48
CA SER A 22 38.88 -25.22 34.61
C SER A 22 39.85 -24.34 33.83
N VAL A 23 39.30 -23.38 33.07
CA VAL A 23 40.06 -22.38 32.33
C VAL A 23 39.53 -21.00 32.69
N THR A 24 40.44 -20.11 33.04
CA THR A 24 40.14 -18.69 33.29
C THR A 24 40.62 -17.87 32.09
N SER A 25 39.78 -16.94 31.64
CA SER A 25 40.13 -15.99 30.58
C SER A 25 41.28 -15.08 31.00
N THR A 26 41.91 -14.41 30.03
CA THR A 26 42.69 -13.21 30.32
C THR A 26 41.78 -12.12 30.92
N GLY A 27 42.35 -11.27 31.78
CA GLY A 27 41.63 -10.13 32.32
C GLY A 27 41.32 -9.08 31.25
N THR A 28 40.19 -8.40 31.40
CA THR A 28 39.89 -7.18 30.64
C THR A 28 40.89 -6.06 30.97
N GLN A 29 40.84 -4.94 30.24
CA GLN A 29 41.35 -3.69 30.78
C GLN A 29 40.56 -3.29 32.04
N VAL A 30 41.15 -2.44 32.88
CA VAL A 30 40.48 -1.89 34.06
C VAL A 30 39.24 -1.13 33.61
N VAL A 31 38.08 -1.41 34.22
CA VAL A 31 36.83 -0.71 33.92
C VAL A 31 36.97 0.76 34.32
N ALA A 32 36.93 1.65 33.33
CA ALA A 32 36.97 3.10 33.50
C ALA A 32 35.55 3.69 33.62
N ARG A 33 35.45 4.88 34.22
CA ARG A 33 34.25 5.72 34.09
C ARG A 33 34.27 6.44 32.75
N THR A 34 33.11 6.63 32.18
CA THR A 34 32.87 7.53 31.06
C THR A 34 32.17 8.76 31.61
N ASN A 35 32.55 9.94 31.11
CA ASN A 35 31.91 11.18 31.52
C ASN A 35 30.50 11.30 30.93
N SER A 36 29.57 11.85 31.68
CA SER A 36 28.28 12.31 31.21
C SER A 36 28.25 13.82 31.39
N GLU A 37 28.34 14.56 30.28
CA GLU A 37 28.39 16.04 30.32
C GLU A 37 27.14 16.60 31.00
N GLY A 38 27.35 17.56 31.92
CA GLY A 38 26.24 18.19 32.63
C GLY A 38 25.50 19.23 31.79
N GLN A 39 24.29 19.56 32.19
CA GLN A 39 23.47 20.60 31.55
C GLN A 39 23.28 21.79 32.50
N VAL A 40 23.32 23.00 31.94
CA VAL A 40 23.06 24.26 32.65
C VAL A 40 21.83 24.94 32.06
N THR A 41 20.88 25.30 32.91
CA THR A 41 19.68 26.04 32.56
C THR A 41 19.56 27.31 33.40
N ILE A 42 18.80 28.28 32.91
CA ILE A 42 18.45 29.49 33.66
C ILE A 42 16.97 29.39 34.04
N SER A 43 16.67 29.56 35.33
CA SER A 43 15.30 29.76 35.81
C SER A 43 15.04 31.23 36.19
N GLY A 44 13.81 31.67 35.95
CA GLY A 44 13.38 33.05 36.15
C GLY A 44 13.29 33.87 34.86
N THR A 45 12.49 34.92 34.92
CA THR A 45 12.16 35.77 33.77
C THR A 45 13.21 36.87 33.58
N PRO A 46 13.76 37.08 32.37
CA PRO A 46 14.75 38.13 32.10
C PRO A 46 14.11 39.52 32.03
N THR A 47 13.46 39.96 33.11
CA THR A 47 12.88 41.30 33.24
C THR A 47 13.71 42.15 34.17
N VAL A 48 13.78 43.45 33.90
CA VAL A 48 14.54 44.40 34.73
C VAL A 48 14.10 44.32 36.19
N GLY A 49 15.06 44.05 37.07
CA GLY A 49 14.88 43.91 38.51
C GLY A 49 14.52 42.50 38.99
N ASN A 50 14.30 41.54 38.08
CA ASN A 50 14.07 40.15 38.45
C ASN A 50 15.38 39.39 38.64
N THR A 51 15.35 38.31 39.44
CA THR A 51 16.49 37.44 39.69
C THR A 51 16.42 36.20 38.81
N LEU A 52 17.46 35.97 38.02
CA LEU A 52 17.73 34.73 37.29
C LEU A 52 18.57 33.80 38.16
N THR A 53 18.34 32.49 38.08
CA THR A 53 19.08 31.47 38.82
C THR A 53 19.67 30.46 37.84
N ALA A 54 20.94 30.13 38.02
CA ALA A 54 21.59 29.06 37.26
C ALA A 54 21.29 27.71 37.93
N GLU A 55 20.78 26.76 37.14
CA GLU A 55 20.47 25.40 37.58
C GLU A 55 21.36 24.40 36.83
N ILE A 56 21.83 23.37 37.54
CA ILE A 56 22.75 22.35 37.02
C ILE A 56 22.07 20.99 37.15
N ALA A 57 22.00 20.26 36.05
CA ALA A 57 21.57 18.87 36.01
C ALA A 57 22.71 18.01 35.49
N ASP A 58 23.21 17.10 36.33
CA ASP A 58 24.29 16.18 35.99
C ASP A 58 23.99 14.80 36.59
N THR A 59 24.01 13.77 35.75
CA THR A 59 23.77 12.37 36.16
C THR A 59 24.91 11.79 37.00
N ASP A 60 26.13 12.29 36.80
CA ASP A 60 27.32 11.92 37.56
C ASP A 60 27.45 12.75 38.85
N GLY A 61 26.65 13.80 39.00
CA GLY A 61 26.48 14.60 40.21
C GLY A 61 27.43 15.81 40.26
N ALA A 62 26.94 16.94 40.78
CA ALA A 62 27.67 18.22 40.80
C ALA A 62 27.84 18.75 42.23
N THR A 63 28.45 17.98 43.14
CA THR A 63 28.61 18.39 44.56
C THR A 63 29.90 19.13 44.89
N GLY A 64 30.79 19.29 43.90
CA GLY A 64 32.08 19.98 44.03
C GLY A 64 31.98 21.52 44.13
N ASP A 65 33.15 22.18 44.02
CA ASP A 65 33.22 23.64 43.91
C ASP A 65 32.72 24.08 42.53
N ILE A 66 31.70 24.95 42.52
CA ILE A 66 31.07 25.44 41.29
C ILE A 66 31.39 26.93 41.12
N THR A 67 31.77 27.31 39.90
CA THR A 67 32.00 28.69 39.49
C THR A 67 30.99 29.12 38.44
N TYR A 68 30.48 30.35 38.55
CA TYR A 68 29.50 30.92 37.63
C TYR A 68 30.08 32.18 36.99
N GLN A 69 29.68 32.46 35.76
CA GLN A 69 29.91 33.74 35.10
C GLN A 69 28.70 34.06 34.21
N TRP A 70 27.98 35.13 34.54
CA TRP A 70 26.84 35.57 33.73
C TRP A 70 27.31 36.36 32.51
N LEU A 71 26.61 36.22 31.40
CA LEU A 71 26.90 36.87 30.13
C LEU A 71 25.68 37.62 29.60
N ALA A 72 25.91 38.74 28.93
CA ALA A 72 24.93 39.47 28.14
C ALA A 72 25.40 39.53 26.68
N ASP A 73 24.57 39.06 25.73
CA ASP A 73 24.94 38.89 24.31
C ASP A 73 26.32 38.22 24.14
N ALA A 74 26.53 37.13 24.88
CA ALA A 74 27.78 36.37 24.97
C ALA A 74 29.02 37.15 25.45
N GLN A 75 28.84 38.30 26.09
CA GLN A 75 29.91 39.06 26.77
C GLN A 75 29.77 38.96 28.29
N GLU A 76 30.88 38.72 28.99
CA GLU A 76 30.90 38.63 30.45
C GLU A 76 30.33 39.90 31.11
N ILE A 77 29.40 39.70 32.04
CA ILE A 77 28.94 40.75 32.94
C ILE A 77 29.91 40.80 34.12
N VAL A 78 30.75 41.84 34.14
CA VAL A 78 31.88 41.94 35.06
C VAL A 78 31.41 41.88 36.53
N GLY A 79 31.89 40.87 37.25
CA GLY A 79 31.65 40.70 38.68
C GLY A 79 30.42 39.85 39.04
N GLU A 80 29.65 39.41 38.06
CA GLU A 80 28.47 38.58 38.28
C GLU A 80 28.85 37.09 38.24
N THR A 81 29.28 36.58 39.40
CA THR A 81 29.82 35.22 39.56
C THR A 81 29.05 34.35 40.57
N GLU A 82 27.89 34.82 41.02
CA GLU A 82 27.02 34.09 41.94
C GLU A 82 26.07 33.16 41.16
N SER A 83 25.50 32.16 41.85
CA SER A 83 24.51 31.25 41.24
C SER A 83 23.20 31.94 40.86
N THR A 84 23.02 33.19 41.29
CA THR A 84 21.85 34.03 40.97
C THR A 84 22.31 35.39 40.45
N PHE A 85 21.57 35.96 39.50
CA PHE A 85 21.86 37.25 38.88
C PHE A 85 20.62 38.14 38.85
N THR A 86 20.71 39.38 39.31
CA THR A 86 19.59 40.34 39.21
C THR A 86 19.74 41.20 37.96
N VAL A 87 18.74 41.16 37.09
CA VAL A 87 18.80 41.83 35.78
C VAL A 87 18.75 43.35 35.93
N ASP A 88 19.79 44.05 35.46
CA ASP A 88 19.86 45.51 35.49
C ASP A 88 19.15 46.18 34.29
N ALA A 89 18.68 47.41 34.47
CA ALA A 89 18.00 48.18 33.43
C ALA A 89 18.89 48.46 32.19
N SER A 90 20.21 48.48 32.34
CA SER A 90 21.16 48.65 31.24
C SER A 90 21.20 47.47 30.27
N LEU A 91 20.66 46.31 30.68
CA LEU A 91 20.64 45.10 29.86
C LEU A 91 19.40 44.98 28.97
N LEU A 92 18.50 45.98 28.98
CA LEU A 92 17.32 46.00 28.13
C LEU A 92 17.65 45.70 26.66
N GLY A 93 16.99 44.67 26.11
CA GLY A 93 17.15 44.20 24.75
C GLY A 93 18.30 43.22 24.52
N GLN A 94 19.15 42.97 25.52
CA GLN A 94 20.22 41.97 25.46
C GLN A 94 19.71 40.61 25.93
N LYS A 95 20.32 39.52 25.48
CA LYS A 95 20.01 38.17 25.96
C LYS A 95 21.00 37.75 27.03
N ILE A 96 20.54 36.99 28.02
CA ILE A 96 21.37 36.53 29.12
C ILE A 96 21.73 35.06 28.93
N SER A 97 22.96 34.68 29.26
CA SER A 97 23.36 33.28 29.45
C SER A 97 24.28 33.16 30.68
N VAL A 98 24.55 31.94 31.14
CA VAL A 98 25.47 31.70 32.25
C VAL A 98 26.43 30.56 31.89
N GLN A 99 27.71 30.80 32.09
CA GLN A 99 28.75 29.78 32.02
C GLN A 99 29.00 29.23 33.43
N VAL A 100 29.05 27.91 33.56
CA VAL A 100 29.22 27.21 34.83
C VAL A 100 30.30 26.16 34.69
N ALA A 101 31.32 26.26 35.53
CA ALA A 101 32.42 25.29 35.56
C ALA A 101 32.55 24.64 36.94
N TYR A 102 32.71 23.31 36.95
CA TYR A 102 32.81 22.49 38.16
C TYR A 102 33.57 21.18 37.89
N THR A 103 33.80 20.40 38.95
CA THR A 103 34.24 19.00 38.83
C THR A 103 33.13 18.11 39.37
N ASP A 104 32.68 17.15 38.57
CA ASP A 104 31.60 16.23 38.93
C ASP A 104 32.03 15.25 40.04
N ASP A 105 31.10 14.46 40.58
CA ASP A 105 31.39 13.51 41.66
C ASP A 105 32.22 12.30 41.17
N ASN A 106 32.40 12.17 39.85
CA ASN A 106 33.22 11.15 39.21
C ASN A 106 34.65 11.61 38.91
N GLY A 107 34.96 12.90 39.06
CA GLY A 107 36.28 13.53 38.87
C GLY A 107 36.53 14.11 37.48
N PHE A 108 35.51 14.28 36.64
CA PHE A 108 35.56 14.95 35.35
C PHE A 108 35.34 16.46 35.51
N ILE A 109 36.02 17.25 34.68
CA ILE A 109 35.90 18.71 34.67
C ILE A 109 34.84 19.09 33.64
N GLU A 110 33.87 19.87 34.09
CA GLU A 110 32.73 20.37 33.32
C GLU A 110 32.87 21.90 33.14
N ASP A 111 32.55 22.41 31.94
CA ASP A 111 32.50 23.84 31.63
C ASP A 111 31.39 24.06 30.60
N ASN A 112 30.18 24.30 31.11
CA ASN A 112 28.95 24.29 30.34
C ASN A 112 28.34 25.70 30.31
N THR A 113 27.84 26.12 29.15
CA THR A 113 27.12 27.40 29.01
C THR A 113 25.65 27.11 28.73
N SER A 114 24.76 27.83 29.41
CA SER A 114 23.32 27.74 29.15
C SER A 114 22.96 28.23 27.76
N GLU A 115 21.79 27.83 27.27
CA GLU A 115 21.13 28.55 26.18
C GLU A 115 20.86 30.01 26.58
N GLU A 116 20.79 30.89 25.58
CA GLU A 116 20.45 32.30 25.80
C GLU A 116 18.97 32.44 26.18
N THR A 117 18.67 33.32 27.14
CA THR A 117 17.30 33.74 27.41
C THR A 117 16.74 34.52 26.22
N ILE A 118 15.43 34.77 26.26
CA ILE A 118 14.83 35.86 25.46
C ILE A 118 15.49 37.20 25.81
N ALA A 119 15.32 38.20 24.94
CA ALA A 119 15.86 39.53 25.19
C ALA A 119 15.22 40.17 26.42
N VAL A 120 16.04 40.81 27.25
CA VAL A 120 15.60 41.45 28.50
C VAL A 120 14.57 42.53 28.21
N SER A 121 13.47 42.51 28.96
CA SER A 121 12.35 43.44 28.81
C SER A 121 12.01 44.16 30.12
N ALA A 122 11.21 45.22 30.02
CA ALA A 122 10.73 45.94 31.21
C ALA A 122 9.56 45.23 31.91
N VAL A 123 8.87 44.34 31.21
CA VAL A 123 7.72 43.55 31.66
C VAL A 123 7.78 42.18 31.02
N ALA A 124 7.25 41.14 31.68
CA ALA A 124 7.23 39.79 31.14
C ALA A 124 6.58 39.75 29.75
N VAL A 125 7.15 38.93 28.86
CA VAL A 125 6.68 38.75 27.48
C VAL A 125 6.39 37.27 27.30
N ASP A 126 5.18 36.99 26.85
CA ASP A 126 4.70 35.65 26.52
C ASP A 126 5.39 35.14 25.26
N GLU A 127 6.09 34.01 25.38
CA GLU A 127 6.66 33.26 24.27
C GLU A 127 6.11 31.84 24.30
N ALA A 128 5.82 31.29 23.13
CA ALA A 128 5.23 29.97 23.06
C ALA A 128 6.26 28.91 23.51
N GLY A 129 5.93 28.15 24.55
CA GLY A 129 6.66 26.94 24.89
C GLY A 129 6.49 25.82 23.85
N SER A 130 6.94 24.63 24.22
CA SER A 130 6.87 23.43 23.40
C SER A 130 6.65 22.19 24.26
N VAL A 131 6.16 21.12 23.63
CA VAL A 131 6.07 19.80 24.24
C VAL A 131 6.75 18.78 23.34
N ALA A 132 7.65 17.96 23.88
CA ALA A 132 8.26 16.83 23.21
C ALA A 132 7.62 15.53 23.71
N ILE A 133 7.54 14.51 22.84
CA ILE A 133 7.18 13.15 23.26
C ILE A 133 8.47 12.32 23.27
N ILE A 134 8.89 11.90 24.46
CA ILE A 134 10.03 11.02 24.66
C ILE A 134 9.54 9.57 24.69
N GLY A 135 10.19 8.71 23.91
CA GLY A 135 9.92 7.28 23.83
C GLY A 135 10.93 6.59 22.92
N VAL A 136 10.99 5.26 22.98
CA VAL A 136 11.90 4.46 22.15
C VAL A 136 11.18 4.08 20.85
N ALA A 137 11.69 4.54 19.71
CA ALA A 137 11.23 4.14 18.39
C ALA A 137 11.92 2.84 17.93
N PRO A 138 11.21 1.91 17.23
CA PRO A 138 9.78 1.94 16.95
C PRO A 138 8.93 1.77 18.22
N TYR A 139 7.84 2.54 18.32
CA TYR A 139 7.02 2.60 19.53
C TYR A 139 6.16 1.34 19.71
N LEU A 140 6.07 0.83 20.93
CA LEU A 140 5.30 -0.35 21.27
C LEU A 140 4.10 -0.01 22.14
N THR A 141 3.03 -0.81 22.06
CA THR A 141 1.87 -0.71 22.96
C THR A 141 2.25 -0.87 24.43
N SER A 142 3.36 -1.55 24.71
CA SER A 142 3.93 -1.72 26.06
C SER A 142 4.95 -0.65 26.45
N GLY A 143 5.37 0.22 25.53
CA GLY A 143 6.34 1.28 25.77
C GLY A 143 5.69 2.51 26.39
N GLU A 144 6.24 3.01 27.49
CA GLU A 144 5.81 4.28 28.07
C GLU A 144 6.30 5.45 27.21
N LEU A 145 5.40 6.39 26.93
CA LEU A 145 5.68 7.69 26.34
C LEU A 145 5.64 8.74 27.45
N THR A 146 6.58 9.68 27.42
CA THR A 146 6.67 10.79 28.38
C THR A 146 6.59 12.10 27.64
N ALA A 147 5.62 12.95 28.01
CA ALA A 147 5.57 14.32 27.53
C ALA A 147 6.56 15.18 28.32
N GLU A 148 7.42 15.93 27.64
CA GLU A 148 8.33 16.89 28.28
C GLU A 148 8.01 18.29 27.79
N ILE A 149 7.61 19.16 28.72
CA ILE A 149 7.30 20.55 28.44
C ILE A 149 8.55 21.42 28.62
N THR A 150 8.72 22.41 27.76
CA THR A 150 9.76 23.42 27.91
C THR A 150 9.20 24.79 27.55
N ASP A 151 9.57 25.78 28.35
CA ASP A 151 9.16 27.17 28.21
C ASP A 151 10.32 28.07 28.64
N ASN A 152 10.40 29.30 28.14
CA ASN A 152 11.57 30.17 28.26
C ASN A 152 11.81 30.69 29.69
N ASN A 153 10.80 30.65 30.56
CA ASN A 153 10.89 31.02 31.98
C ASN A 153 10.66 29.82 32.92
N GLY A 154 10.44 28.62 32.35
CA GLY A 154 10.10 27.39 33.05
C GLY A 154 8.61 27.22 33.33
N VAL A 155 8.21 25.99 33.65
CA VAL A 155 6.83 25.65 34.00
C VAL A 155 6.82 24.80 35.25
N GLU A 156 5.97 25.14 36.22
CA GLU A 156 5.69 24.24 37.33
C GLU A 156 4.84 23.06 36.85
N GLU A 157 5.42 21.85 36.88
CA GLU A 157 4.76 20.61 36.44
C GLU A 157 3.38 20.39 37.09
N ALA A 158 3.19 20.84 38.33
CA ALA A 158 1.90 20.73 39.04
C ALA A 158 0.76 21.53 38.39
N ASN A 159 1.08 22.51 37.54
CA ASN A 159 0.13 23.35 36.83
C ASN A 159 -0.09 22.90 35.38
N VAL A 160 0.51 21.78 34.97
CA VAL A 160 0.35 21.22 33.62
C VAL A 160 -0.74 20.18 33.61
N THR A 161 -1.66 20.28 32.66
CA THR A 161 -2.63 19.23 32.33
C THR A 161 -2.29 18.68 30.95
N TYR A 162 -1.97 17.40 30.90
CA TYR A 162 -1.75 16.70 29.63
C TYR A 162 -3.07 16.16 29.08
N THR A 163 -3.16 15.93 27.78
CA THR A 163 -4.25 15.20 27.13
C THR A 163 -3.66 14.43 25.97
N TRP A 164 -3.62 13.10 26.09
CA TRP A 164 -3.16 12.24 24.99
C TRP A 164 -4.29 11.98 24.02
N SER A 165 -3.96 11.89 22.74
CA SER A 165 -4.89 11.59 21.66
C SER A 165 -4.31 10.55 20.71
N ALA A 166 -5.13 9.63 20.24
CA ALA A 166 -4.80 8.63 19.22
C ALA A 166 -5.49 9.03 17.91
N ASP A 167 -4.73 9.20 16.83
CA ASP A 167 -5.23 9.66 15.52
C ASP A 167 -6.12 10.92 15.61
N GLY A 168 -5.74 11.84 16.50
CA GLY A 168 -6.45 13.10 16.76
C GLY A 168 -7.70 13.00 17.64
N VAL A 169 -8.02 11.81 18.17
CA VAL A 169 -9.13 11.59 19.11
C VAL A 169 -8.61 11.50 20.53
N GLU A 170 -9.14 12.35 21.43
CA GLU A 170 -8.74 12.37 22.85
C GLU A 170 -8.98 11.02 23.53
N VAL A 171 -7.96 10.53 24.24
CA VAL A 171 -8.01 9.31 25.04
C VAL A 171 -8.56 9.65 26.42
N ALA A 172 -9.63 8.96 26.84
CA ALA A 172 -10.20 9.13 28.16
C ALA A 172 -9.17 8.83 29.27
N ASP A 173 -9.24 9.61 30.35
CA ASP A 173 -8.41 9.45 31.56
C ASP A 173 -6.89 9.47 31.30
N SER A 174 -6.44 10.21 30.28
CA SER A 174 -5.04 10.34 29.86
C SER A 174 -4.39 11.66 30.30
N ASN A 175 -4.72 12.19 31.47
CA ASN A 175 -4.24 13.53 31.88
C ASN A 175 -2.86 13.55 32.57
N SER A 176 -2.11 12.45 32.46
CA SER A 176 -0.79 12.29 33.07
C SER A 176 0.35 12.67 32.12
N LYS A 177 1.49 13.07 32.69
CA LYS A 177 2.74 13.32 31.95
C LYS A 177 3.20 12.10 31.14
N THR A 178 2.96 10.90 31.67
CA THR A 178 3.28 9.64 30.99
C THR A 178 2.03 8.93 30.48
N PHE A 179 2.18 8.16 29.41
CA PHE A 179 1.12 7.37 28.80
C PHE A 179 1.67 6.08 28.17
N THR A 180 1.02 4.95 28.43
CA THR A 180 1.31 3.67 27.78
C THR A 180 0.18 3.35 26.79
N PRO A 181 0.45 3.29 25.47
CA PRO A 181 -0.56 3.13 24.44
C PRO A 181 -1.02 1.66 24.27
N ALA A 182 -1.43 1.01 25.36
CA ALA A 182 -1.70 -0.43 25.42
C ALA A 182 -2.81 -0.90 24.46
N ALA A 183 -3.77 -0.04 24.14
CA ALA A 183 -4.93 -0.33 23.28
C ALA A 183 -4.92 0.46 21.96
N TYR A 184 -3.81 1.11 21.62
CA TYR A 184 -3.72 2.07 20.50
C TYR A 184 -2.69 1.63 19.45
N ALA A 185 -2.60 0.31 19.23
CA ALA A 185 -1.83 -0.24 18.12
C ALA A 185 -2.37 0.33 16.79
N GLY A 186 -1.46 0.68 15.88
CA GLY A 186 -1.79 1.28 14.59
C GLY A 186 -2.00 2.79 14.60
N SER A 187 -2.21 3.40 15.78
CA SER A 187 -2.45 4.84 15.89
C SER A 187 -1.16 5.66 15.97
N ILE A 188 -1.22 6.88 15.45
CA ILE A 188 -0.25 7.93 15.75
C ILE A 188 -0.67 8.63 17.04
N MET A 189 0.17 8.54 18.06
CA MET A 189 -0.08 9.20 19.35
C MET A 189 0.31 10.67 19.28
N SER A 190 -0.47 11.51 19.96
CA SER A 190 -0.20 12.92 20.16
C SER A 190 -0.50 13.33 21.59
N VAL A 191 0.12 14.42 22.04
CA VAL A 191 -0.11 15.00 23.36
C VAL A 191 -0.35 16.49 23.22
N LYS A 192 -1.31 16.98 24.01
CA LYS A 192 -1.57 18.40 24.26
C LYS A 192 -1.22 18.71 25.70
N ALA A 193 -0.44 19.75 25.94
CA ALA A 193 -0.15 20.25 27.28
C ALA A 193 -0.78 21.63 27.43
N THR A 194 -1.68 21.77 28.40
CA THR A 194 -2.27 23.06 28.81
C THR A 194 -1.65 23.44 30.15
N TYR A 195 -1.08 24.63 30.25
CA TYR A 195 -0.33 25.05 31.43
C TYR A 195 -0.42 26.56 31.68
N THR A 196 0.06 26.98 32.85
CA THR A 196 0.39 28.37 33.14
C THR A 196 1.88 28.43 33.44
N ASP A 197 2.60 29.26 32.71
CA ASP A 197 4.04 29.43 32.85
C ASP A 197 4.40 30.17 34.16
N ASN A 198 5.69 30.34 34.42
CA ASN A 198 6.15 30.99 35.64
C ASN A 198 5.88 32.52 35.68
N ASP A 199 5.51 33.13 34.56
CA ASP A 199 5.07 34.52 34.47
C ASP A 199 3.55 34.70 34.61
N GLY A 200 2.79 33.61 34.66
CA GLY A 200 1.33 33.62 34.80
C GLY A 200 0.57 33.69 33.48
N PHE A 201 1.24 33.47 32.33
CA PHE A 201 0.61 33.34 31.03
C PHE A 201 0.06 31.92 30.83
N ALA A 202 -1.19 31.83 30.38
CA ALA A 202 -1.82 30.55 30.07
C ALA A 202 -1.49 30.17 28.61
N SER A 203 -1.03 28.94 28.41
CA SER A 203 -0.60 28.45 27.10
C SER A 203 -1.07 27.03 26.83
N GLU A 204 -1.09 26.67 25.54
CA GLU A 204 -1.40 25.34 25.04
C GLU A 204 -0.45 24.97 23.90
N VAL A 205 0.19 23.81 24.02
CA VAL A 205 1.14 23.28 23.04
C VAL A 205 0.80 21.84 22.70
N THR A 206 1.07 21.43 21.46
CA THR A 206 0.76 20.09 20.95
C THR A 206 1.93 19.49 20.20
N ASN A 207 2.10 18.17 20.29
CA ASN A 207 3.04 17.42 19.47
C ASN A 207 2.50 16.01 19.16
N SER A 208 3.04 15.37 18.12
CA SER A 208 2.65 14.03 17.66
C SER A 208 3.87 13.19 17.35
N LEU A 209 3.77 11.87 17.53
CA LEU A 209 4.77 10.93 17.04
C LEU A 209 4.85 10.98 15.51
N ASP A 210 6.04 10.69 14.97
CA ASP A 210 6.24 10.59 13.52
C ASP A 210 5.75 9.25 12.94
N THR A 211 5.59 8.24 13.80
CA THR A 211 5.21 6.88 13.39
C THR A 211 4.14 6.30 14.32
N LEU A 212 3.43 5.29 13.81
CA LEU A 212 2.44 4.54 14.58
C LEU A 212 3.05 3.67 15.69
N VAL A 213 2.18 3.21 16.59
CA VAL A 213 2.50 2.26 17.67
C VAL A 213 2.27 0.81 17.21
N TYR A 214 3.21 -0.10 17.48
CA TYR A 214 3.10 -1.53 17.15
C TYR A 214 2.73 -2.36 18.38
N THR A 215 1.97 -3.44 18.20
CA THR A 215 1.78 -4.46 19.26
C THR A 215 3.10 -5.15 19.55
N GLN A 216 3.83 -5.53 18.50
CA GLN A 216 5.14 -6.16 18.61
C GLN A 216 5.92 -6.05 17.30
N LEU A 217 7.24 -6.26 17.39
CA LEU A 217 8.14 -6.27 16.25
C LEU A 217 8.72 -7.68 16.05
N VAL A 218 8.86 -8.08 14.79
CA VAL A 218 9.46 -9.36 14.41
C VAL A 218 10.53 -9.14 13.34
N SER A 219 11.58 -9.96 13.35
CA SER A 219 12.74 -9.79 12.46
C SER A 219 13.14 -11.06 11.71
N ASN A 220 12.38 -12.14 11.84
CA ASN A 220 12.63 -13.42 11.17
C ASN A 220 11.34 -14.27 11.11
N PRO A 221 11.32 -15.34 10.29
CA PRO A 221 10.21 -16.29 10.20
C PRO A 221 9.69 -16.83 11.53
N GLU A 222 10.59 -17.31 12.39
CA GLU A 222 10.22 -17.96 13.65
C GLU A 222 9.50 -16.99 14.59
N ALA A 223 9.97 -15.74 14.66
CA ALA A 223 9.33 -14.69 15.44
C ALA A 223 7.95 -14.31 14.90
N LEU A 224 7.77 -14.26 13.57
CA LEU A 224 6.48 -13.98 12.95
C LEU A 224 5.48 -15.11 13.23
N LEU A 225 5.86 -16.36 12.99
CA LEU A 225 4.99 -17.51 13.26
C LEU A 225 4.70 -17.66 14.77
N GLY A 226 5.70 -17.40 15.61
CA GLY A 226 5.55 -17.34 17.06
C GLY A 226 4.52 -16.30 17.49
N ALA A 227 4.61 -15.08 16.96
CA ALA A 227 3.66 -14.00 17.19
C ALA A 227 2.22 -14.39 16.83
N LEU A 228 2.02 -14.99 15.65
CA LEU A 228 0.71 -15.45 15.17
C LEU A 228 0.12 -16.55 16.07
N SER A 229 0.95 -17.50 16.49
CA SER A 229 0.53 -18.58 17.40
C SER A 229 0.30 -18.12 18.85
N GLY A 230 0.81 -16.94 19.21
CA GLY A 230 0.75 -16.36 20.56
C GLY A 230 -0.62 -15.81 20.96
N GLY A 231 -1.60 -15.80 20.05
CA GLY A 231 -2.97 -15.35 20.32
C GLY A 231 -3.14 -13.84 20.17
N LEU A 232 -3.02 -13.36 18.92
CA LEU A 232 -3.28 -11.96 18.57
C LEU A 232 -4.79 -11.63 18.63
N ALA A 233 -5.09 -10.41 19.04
CA ALA A 233 -6.43 -9.87 19.11
C ALA A 233 -6.76 -9.01 17.88
N ASP A 234 -8.05 -8.71 17.70
CA ASP A 234 -8.51 -7.74 16.71
C ASP A 234 -7.89 -6.37 17.01
N GLY A 235 -7.38 -5.71 15.96
CA GLY A 235 -6.70 -4.42 16.06
C GLY A 235 -5.20 -4.50 16.37
N ASP A 236 -4.61 -5.69 16.52
CA ASP A 236 -3.17 -5.81 16.72
C ASP A 236 -2.36 -5.45 15.46
N PHE A 237 -1.20 -4.80 15.66
CA PHE A 237 -0.27 -4.42 14.60
C PHE A 237 1.09 -5.10 14.80
N ILE A 238 1.47 -5.95 13.85
CA ILE A 238 2.78 -6.62 13.84
C ILE A 238 3.71 -5.89 12.87
N GLY A 239 4.77 -5.31 13.42
CA GLY A 239 5.83 -4.65 12.65
C GLY A 239 6.89 -5.64 12.20
N LEU A 240 7.07 -5.79 10.89
CA LEU A 240 8.13 -6.61 10.29
C LEU A 240 9.34 -5.71 9.99
N ASN A 241 10.46 -5.99 10.64
CA ASN A 241 11.74 -5.35 10.35
C ASN A 241 12.33 -5.88 9.03
N THR A 242 13.31 -5.16 8.48
CA THR A 242 14.04 -5.63 7.30
C THR A 242 14.63 -7.02 7.55
N GLY A 243 14.29 -7.95 6.67
CA GLY A 243 14.65 -9.35 6.77
C GLY A 243 14.04 -10.15 5.63
N VAL A 244 14.51 -11.39 5.47
CA VAL A 244 13.96 -12.34 4.49
C VAL A 244 13.12 -13.37 5.23
N TYR A 245 11.87 -13.49 4.83
CA TYR A 245 10.83 -14.33 5.39
C TYR A 245 10.44 -15.40 4.34
N ALA A 246 11.36 -16.32 4.09
CA ALA A 246 11.25 -17.30 3.01
C ALA A 246 10.73 -18.65 3.47
N ASP A 247 10.00 -19.33 2.58
CA ASP A 247 9.60 -20.75 2.70
C ASP A 247 8.98 -21.10 4.06
N MET A 248 8.18 -20.17 4.59
CA MET A 248 7.58 -20.29 5.91
C MET A 248 6.38 -21.22 5.89
N ASP A 249 6.00 -21.73 7.06
CA ASP A 249 4.65 -22.25 7.24
C ASP A 249 3.61 -21.15 6.98
N ALA A 250 2.36 -21.56 6.72
CA ALA A 250 1.29 -20.65 6.37
C ALA A 250 1.07 -19.56 7.45
N ILE A 251 1.00 -18.30 7.01
CA ILE A 251 0.56 -17.18 7.82
C ILE A 251 -0.97 -17.25 7.89
N LEU A 252 -1.50 -17.74 9.00
CA LEU A 252 -2.94 -17.80 9.25
C LEU A 252 -3.37 -16.63 10.14
N LEU A 253 -4.22 -15.75 9.60
CA LEU A 253 -4.86 -14.67 10.35
C LEU A 253 -6.26 -15.10 10.74
N THR A 254 -6.48 -15.30 12.05
CA THR A 254 -7.79 -15.64 12.63
C THR A 254 -8.47 -14.48 13.36
N SER A 255 -7.82 -13.32 13.38
CA SER A 255 -8.25 -12.08 14.02
C SER A 255 -7.95 -10.91 13.08
N ALA A 256 -8.55 -9.75 13.30
CA ALA A 256 -8.38 -8.53 12.51
C ALA A 256 -7.01 -7.86 12.77
N VAL A 257 -5.94 -8.57 12.42
CA VAL A 257 -4.54 -8.18 12.61
C VAL A 257 -4.01 -7.51 11.37
N THR A 258 -3.19 -6.47 11.55
CA THR A 258 -2.39 -5.89 10.47
C THR A 258 -0.93 -6.34 10.55
N LEU A 259 -0.44 -7.01 9.51
CA LEU A 259 0.99 -7.23 9.29
C LEU A 259 1.53 -6.08 8.43
N ARG A 260 2.61 -5.45 8.89
CA ARG A 260 3.11 -4.25 8.24
C ARG A 260 4.63 -4.14 8.31
N ALA A 261 5.25 -3.61 7.26
CA ALA A 261 6.65 -3.17 7.34
C ALA A 261 6.80 -2.04 8.35
N VAL A 262 7.78 -2.16 9.25
CA VAL A 262 8.15 -1.05 10.13
C VAL A 262 8.56 0.14 9.28
N GLU A 263 8.21 1.36 9.70
CA GLU A 263 8.50 2.58 8.94
C GLU A 263 9.98 2.66 8.51
N GLY A 264 10.23 2.88 7.22
CA GLY A 264 11.57 2.89 6.64
C GLY A 264 12.26 1.52 6.49
N GLN A 265 11.60 0.40 6.85
CA GLN A 265 12.10 -0.96 6.69
C GLN A 265 11.48 -1.66 5.47
N THR A 266 12.17 -2.66 4.93
CA THR A 266 11.74 -3.40 3.72
C THR A 266 11.80 -4.92 3.94
N PRO A 267 10.85 -5.51 4.69
CA PRO A 267 10.74 -6.96 4.84
C PRO A 267 10.37 -7.62 3.51
N VAL A 268 10.99 -8.78 3.23
CA VAL A 268 10.77 -9.54 1.99
C VAL A 268 10.24 -10.92 2.32
N LEU A 269 9.04 -11.25 1.86
CA LEU A 269 8.47 -12.60 1.82
C LEU A 269 8.82 -13.23 0.45
N SER A 270 9.35 -14.45 0.43
CA SER A 270 9.84 -15.06 -0.83
C SER A 270 9.75 -16.58 -0.82
N GLY A 271 9.94 -17.19 -1.99
CA GLY A 271 9.82 -18.64 -2.15
C GLY A 271 8.37 -19.08 -1.99
N GLU A 272 8.14 -20.19 -1.31
CA GLU A 272 6.78 -20.66 -1.08
C GLU A 272 6.06 -19.85 0.02
N VAL A 273 4.91 -19.24 -0.33
CA VAL A 273 4.15 -18.38 0.58
C VAL A 273 2.66 -18.78 0.59
N CYS A 274 2.05 -18.78 1.77
CA CYS A 274 0.60 -18.82 1.95
C CYS A 274 0.23 -17.84 3.06
N VAL A 275 -0.52 -16.80 2.71
CA VAL A 275 -1.19 -15.91 3.66
C VAL A 275 -2.69 -16.17 3.58
N HIS A 276 -3.25 -16.76 4.64
CA HIS A 276 -4.66 -17.08 4.75
C HIS A 276 -5.34 -16.16 5.76
N VAL A 277 -6.30 -15.36 5.30
CA VAL A 277 -7.24 -14.65 6.19
C VAL A 277 -8.49 -15.50 6.33
N ALA A 278 -8.72 -16.01 7.54
CA ALA A 278 -9.81 -16.95 7.80
C ALA A 278 -11.19 -16.30 7.64
N ALA A 279 -12.19 -17.14 7.33
CA ALA A 279 -13.58 -16.71 7.29
C ALA A 279 -14.05 -16.13 8.63
N GLY A 280 -14.80 -15.04 8.58
CA GLY A 280 -15.33 -14.34 9.76
C GLY A 280 -14.37 -13.31 10.38
N VAL A 281 -13.14 -13.21 9.88
CA VAL A 281 -12.25 -12.08 10.20
C VAL A 281 -12.72 -10.84 9.47
N ASP A 282 -12.79 -9.70 10.16
CA ASP A 282 -13.25 -8.43 9.61
C ASP A 282 -12.18 -7.35 9.85
N GLY A 283 -11.47 -6.92 8.79
CA GLY A 283 -10.50 -5.83 8.87
C GLY A 283 -9.03 -6.23 9.03
N ALA A 284 -8.65 -7.48 8.71
CA ALA A 284 -7.23 -7.86 8.64
C ALA A 284 -6.50 -7.08 7.53
N GLY A 285 -5.19 -6.87 7.69
CA GLY A 285 -4.41 -6.02 6.79
C GLY A 285 -3.01 -6.53 6.50
N LEU A 286 -2.54 -6.30 5.26
CA LEU A 286 -1.13 -6.43 4.86
C LEU A 286 -0.68 -5.09 4.26
N THR A 287 0.34 -4.47 4.85
CA THR A 287 0.76 -3.12 4.45
C THR A 287 2.28 -2.96 4.30
N GLY A 288 2.73 -2.39 3.18
CA GLY A 288 4.14 -2.04 2.99
C GLY A 288 5.09 -3.24 2.83
N LEU A 289 4.57 -4.45 2.63
CA LEU A 289 5.38 -5.66 2.52
C LEU A 289 5.87 -5.85 1.09
N THR A 290 7.05 -6.48 0.95
CA THR A 290 7.56 -6.93 -0.35
C THR A 290 7.42 -8.44 -0.45
N PHE A 291 6.77 -8.92 -1.50
CA PHE A 291 6.73 -10.32 -1.92
C PHE A 291 7.62 -10.45 -3.14
N LYS A 292 8.58 -11.36 -3.14
CA LYS A 292 9.57 -11.47 -4.21
C LYS A 292 9.82 -12.90 -4.60
N ASN A 293 9.76 -13.20 -5.89
CA ASN A 293 9.92 -14.55 -6.44
C ASN A 293 9.08 -15.54 -5.62
N ILE A 294 7.76 -15.38 -5.70
CA ILE A 294 6.83 -16.15 -4.88
C ILE A 294 6.22 -17.32 -5.66
N ASP A 295 5.87 -18.37 -4.92
CA ASP A 295 5.03 -19.48 -5.36
C ASP A 295 4.02 -19.85 -4.26
N THR A 296 3.00 -20.62 -4.61
CA THR A 296 2.05 -21.18 -3.65
C THR A 296 2.74 -22.17 -2.71
N LYS A 297 2.45 -22.09 -1.41
CA LYS A 297 2.94 -23.07 -0.43
C LYS A 297 2.33 -24.45 -0.67
N ALA A 298 3.18 -25.40 -1.08
CA ALA A 298 2.77 -26.78 -1.32
C ALA A 298 2.14 -27.42 -0.07
N GLY A 299 0.95 -28.00 -0.26
CA GLY A 299 0.15 -28.66 0.77
C GLY A 299 -0.55 -27.72 1.76
N ALA A 300 -0.43 -26.40 1.60
CA ALA A 300 -1.11 -25.43 2.45
C ALA A 300 -2.56 -25.21 2.02
N PHE A 301 -3.35 -24.62 2.92
CA PHE A 301 -4.76 -24.33 2.67
C PHE A 301 -4.98 -23.39 1.47
N CYS A 302 -4.13 -22.37 1.32
CA CYS A 302 -4.23 -21.43 0.20
C CYS A 302 -4.10 -22.13 -1.16
N GLU A 303 -3.22 -23.13 -1.26
CA GLU A 303 -3.04 -23.95 -2.46
C GLU A 303 -4.26 -24.85 -2.68
N ALA A 304 -4.64 -25.63 -1.66
CA ALA A 304 -5.69 -26.63 -1.78
C ALA A 304 -7.07 -26.07 -2.15
N GLU A 305 -7.38 -24.84 -1.73
CA GLU A 305 -8.70 -24.23 -1.98
C GLU A 305 -8.77 -23.50 -3.31
N GLU A 306 -7.77 -22.68 -3.65
CA GLU A 306 -7.84 -21.78 -4.80
C GLU A 306 -6.49 -21.56 -5.51
N ASP A 307 -5.47 -22.39 -5.24
CA ASP A 307 -4.12 -22.23 -5.79
C ASP A 307 -3.56 -20.80 -5.60
N ALA A 308 -3.75 -20.19 -4.42
CA ALA A 308 -3.42 -18.78 -4.19
C ALA A 308 -2.23 -18.58 -3.24
N VAL A 309 -1.45 -17.52 -3.44
CA VAL A 309 -0.41 -17.10 -2.48
C VAL A 309 -1.03 -16.34 -1.30
N ILE A 310 -1.96 -15.45 -1.59
CA ILE A 310 -2.76 -14.73 -0.60
C ILE A 310 -4.21 -15.10 -0.82
N TYR A 311 -4.81 -15.74 0.18
CA TYR A 311 -6.18 -16.24 0.17
C TYR A 311 -6.97 -15.59 1.30
N SER A 312 -7.92 -14.72 0.98
CA SER A 312 -8.72 -14.02 1.98
C SER A 312 -10.19 -14.37 1.91
N GLU A 313 -10.69 -15.01 2.96
CA GLU A 313 -12.11 -15.22 3.23
C GLU A 313 -12.70 -14.13 4.15
N GLY A 314 -11.85 -13.28 4.71
CA GLY A 314 -12.24 -12.20 5.62
C GLY A 314 -12.89 -11.02 4.90
N ASP A 315 -13.79 -10.36 5.62
CA ASP A 315 -14.42 -9.11 5.22
C ASP A 315 -13.47 -7.92 5.50
N ASN A 316 -13.63 -6.84 4.75
CA ASN A 316 -12.87 -5.58 4.83
C ASN A 316 -11.34 -5.78 4.85
N PHE A 317 -10.85 -6.85 4.22
CA PHE A 317 -9.42 -7.13 4.09
C PHE A 317 -8.70 -6.02 3.34
N THR A 318 -7.61 -5.49 3.91
CA THR A 318 -6.82 -4.43 3.28
C THR A 318 -5.47 -4.95 2.80
N PHE A 319 -5.18 -4.79 1.51
CA PHE A 319 -3.85 -5.02 0.93
C PHE A 319 -3.36 -3.69 0.36
N SER A 320 -2.50 -2.99 1.10
CA SER A 320 -2.10 -1.63 0.74
C SER A 320 -0.59 -1.39 0.69
N GLN A 321 -0.12 -0.61 -0.28
CA GLN A 321 1.28 -0.18 -0.35
C GLN A 321 2.30 -1.33 -0.43
N ASN A 322 1.88 -2.52 -0.84
CA ASN A 322 2.74 -3.68 -0.97
C ASN A 322 3.39 -3.72 -2.36
N THR A 323 4.49 -4.46 -2.48
CA THR A 323 5.10 -4.82 -3.76
C THR A 323 5.06 -6.33 -3.92
N ILE A 324 4.52 -6.83 -5.02
CA ILE A 324 4.73 -8.21 -5.47
C ILE A 324 5.59 -8.17 -6.71
N ASP A 325 6.81 -8.66 -6.61
CA ASP A 325 7.84 -8.61 -7.64
C ASP A 325 8.33 -10.02 -8.00
N GLY A 326 7.72 -10.59 -9.04
CA GLY A 326 8.16 -11.84 -9.62
C GLY A 326 7.57 -13.09 -8.98
N ASP A 327 7.45 -14.10 -9.82
CA ASP A 327 7.14 -15.46 -9.48
C ASP A 327 8.39 -16.35 -9.50
N GLU A 328 8.38 -17.46 -8.76
CA GLU A 328 9.46 -18.45 -8.85
C GLU A 328 9.59 -18.99 -10.28
N ALA A 329 10.82 -19.33 -10.68
CA ALA A 329 11.09 -19.80 -12.04
C ALA A 329 10.48 -21.18 -12.34
N THR A 330 10.11 -21.93 -11.31
CA THR A 330 9.40 -23.20 -11.41
C THR A 330 8.29 -23.16 -10.38
N LEU A 331 7.05 -23.24 -10.86
CA LEU A 331 5.85 -23.13 -10.03
C LEU A 331 5.31 -24.50 -9.68
N ASN A 332 4.76 -24.61 -8.48
CA ASN A 332 4.09 -25.80 -7.97
C ASN A 332 2.82 -26.12 -8.76
N ASN A 333 2.12 -25.08 -9.24
CA ASN A 333 0.84 -25.22 -9.93
C ASN A 333 0.83 -24.47 -11.27
N SER A 334 0.25 -25.11 -12.28
CA SER A 334 0.03 -24.48 -13.60
C SER A 334 -1.01 -23.34 -13.53
N THR A 335 -1.98 -23.45 -12.63
CA THR A 335 -2.90 -22.37 -12.27
C THR A 335 -2.53 -21.92 -10.90
N TYR A 336 -2.23 -20.63 -10.74
CA TYR A 336 -2.06 -20.05 -9.42
C TYR A 336 -2.36 -18.56 -9.44
N HIS A 337 -2.82 -18.05 -8.31
CA HIS A 337 -3.22 -16.67 -8.12
C HIS A 337 -2.29 -15.99 -7.13
N TRP A 338 -1.96 -14.71 -7.35
CA TRP A 338 -1.29 -13.96 -6.29
C TRP A 338 -2.28 -13.63 -5.17
N LEU A 339 -3.45 -13.08 -5.52
CA LEU A 339 -4.51 -12.75 -4.58
C LEU A 339 -5.83 -13.43 -4.98
N MET A 340 -6.49 -14.05 -4.00
CA MET A 340 -7.85 -14.56 -4.09
C MET A 340 -8.73 -13.96 -2.97
N LEU A 341 -9.83 -13.32 -3.35
CA LEU A 341 -10.74 -12.60 -2.45
C LEU A 341 -12.12 -13.27 -2.43
N LYS A 342 -12.57 -13.69 -1.24
CA LYS A 342 -13.85 -14.39 -1.01
C LYS A 342 -14.77 -13.72 0.00
N GLY A 343 -14.24 -12.90 0.91
CA GLY A 343 -15.04 -12.07 1.82
C GLY A 343 -15.67 -10.88 1.11
N LYS A 344 -16.06 -9.82 1.81
CA LYS A 344 -16.68 -8.61 1.26
C LYS A 344 -15.85 -7.38 1.53
N GLY A 345 -15.98 -6.34 0.71
CA GLY A 345 -15.43 -5.01 1.05
C GLY A 345 -13.90 -4.92 1.08
N ALA A 346 -13.17 -5.93 0.59
CA ALA A 346 -11.72 -5.85 0.52
C ALA A 346 -11.22 -4.64 -0.29
N LEU A 347 -10.19 -3.97 0.22
CA LEU A 347 -9.53 -2.81 -0.39
C LEU A 347 -8.11 -3.17 -0.81
N ILE A 348 -7.86 -3.16 -2.12
CA ILE A 348 -6.55 -3.43 -2.70
C ILE A 348 -6.04 -2.14 -3.34
N GLU A 349 -5.15 -1.44 -2.64
CA GLU A 349 -4.75 -0.09 -3.06
C GLU A 349 -3.26 0.26 -2.99
N ARG A 350 -2.80 1.10 -3.93
CA ARG A 350 -1.42 1.63 -3.97
C ARG A 350 -0.34 0.54 -3.96
N ASN A 351 -0.65 -0.65 -4.47
CA ASN A 351 0.32 -1.72 -4.58
C ASN A 351 1.05 -1.65 -5.93
N THR A 352 2.25 -2.25 -5.96
CA THR A 352 2.98 -2.52 -7.19
C THR A 352 2.99 -4.02 -7.46
N PHE A 353 2.55 -4.42 -8.64
CA PHE A 353 2.52 -5.80 -9.12
C PHE A 353 3.43 -5.89 -10.34
N SER A 354 4.52 -6.63 -10.26
CA SER A 354 5.52 -6.70 -11.32
C SER A 354 6.05 -8.10 -11.61
N ASN A 355 6.49 -8.29 -12.84
CA ASN A 355 7.33 -9.41 -13.25
C ASN A 355 6.70 -10.82 -13.12
N ARG A 356 5.37 -10.95 -13.32
CA ARG A 356 4.69 -12.26 -13.41
C ARG A 356 5.02 -12.98 -14.73
N ASN A 357 6.21 -13.52 -14.84
CA ASN A 357 6.82 -13.93 -16.10
C ASN A 357 6.73 -15.44 -16.35
N PHE A 358 6.47 -16.27 -15.33
CA PHE A 358 6.49 -17.73 -15.46
C PHE A 358 5.11 -18.37 -15.38
N ALA A 359 4.11 -17.65 -14.86
CA ALA A 359 2.74 -18.13 -14.78
C ALA A 359 2.17 -18.62 -16.11
N GLU A 360 1.60 -19.81 -16.10
CA GLU A 360 0.87 -20.39 -17.24
C GLU A 360 -0.60 -19.96 -17.24
N ASN A 361 -1.27 -20.09 -16.09
CA ASN A 361 -2.67 -19.71 -15.89
C ASN A 361 -2.84 -18.87 -14.62
N GLY A 362 -4.07 -18.45 -14.35
CA GLY A 362 -4.44 -17.75 -13.14
C GLY A 362 -4.28 -16.24 -13.23
N SER A 363 -4.56 -15.56 -12.13
CA SER A 363 -4.78 -14.12 -12.08
C SER A 363 -3.88 -13.45 -11.06
N VAL A 364 -3.48 -12.20 -11.31
CA VAL A 364 -2.88 -11.37 -10.26
C VAL A 364 -3.87 -11.18 -9.13
N ILE A 365 -5.11 -10.81 -9.47
CA ILE A 365 -6.21 -10.69 -8.50
C ILE A 365 -7.41 -11.48 -9.04
N LYS A 366 -7.94 -12.39 -8.22
CA LYS A 366 -9.21 -13.09 -8.47
C LYS A 366 -10.20 -12.75 -7.37
N MET A 367 -11.43 -12.45 -7.75
CA MET A 367 -12.55 -12.20 -6.85
C MET A 367 -13.60 -13.28 -7.07
N ALA A 368 -14.09 -13.90 -6.00
CA ALA A 368 -15.14 -14.90 -6.11
C ALA A 368 -16.46 -14.28 -6.55
N SER A 369 -17.31 -15.03 -7.24
CA SER A 369 -18.65 -14.51 -7.57
C SER A 369 -19.59 -14.42 -6.36
N ALA A 370 -19.29 -15.14 -5.28
CA ALA A 370 -20.02 -15.06 -4.02
C ALA A 370 -19.58 -13.88 -3.12
N SER A 371 -18.52 -13.14 -3.49
CA SER A 371 -18.10 -11.94 -2.77
C SER A 371 -18.79 -10.67 -3.30
N SER A 372 -18.61 -9.55 -2.58
CA SER A 372 -19.17 -8.26 -2.99
C SER A 372 -18.32 -7.08 -2.52
N ASP A 373 -18.55 -5.92 -3.14
CA ASP A 373 -18.10 -4.60 -2.67
C ASP A 373 -16.57 -4.40 -2.60
N HIS A 374 -15.79 -5.27 -3.25
CA HIS A 374 -14.35 -5.10 -3.36
C HIS A 374 -13.97 -3.84 -4.16
N VAL A 375 -12.92 -3.16 -3.72
CA VAL A 375 -12.35 -1.98 -4.39
C VAL A 375 -10.88 -2.24 -4.72
N ILE A 376 -10.54 -2.16 -6.01
CA ILE A 376 -9.17 -2.29 -6.52
C ILE A 376 -8.77 -0.94 -7.11
N GLU A 377 -7.91 -0.18 -6.44
CA GLU A 377 -7.59 1.18 -6.86
C GLU A 377 -6.15 1.66 -6.69
N TYR A 378 -5.73 2.60 -7.55
CA TYR A 378 -4.41 3.24 -7.49
C TYR A 378 -3.23 2.25 -7.53
N ASN A 379 -3.42 1.04 -8.05
CA ASN A 379 -2.35 0.06 -8.18
C ASN A 379 -1.56 0.27 -9.47
N LEU A 380 -0.27 -0.05 -9.42
CA LEU A 380 0.60 -0.15 -10.58
C LEU A 380 0.81 -1.63 -10.93
N PHE A 381 0.42 -2.01 -12.13
CA PHE A 381 0.75 -3.31 -12.72
C PHE A 381 1.77 -3.08 -13.82
N SER A 382 2.98 -3.61 -13.66
CA SER A 382 4.07 -3.40 -14.62
C SER A 382 4.69 -4.71 -15.06
N GLY A 383 4.97 -4.87 -16.36
CA GLY A 383 5.57 -6.08 -16.90
C GLY A 383 6.83 -5.82 -17.71
N THR A 384 7.51 -6.91 -18.08
CA THR A 384 8.72 -6.90 -18.92
C THR A 384 8.47 -7.43 -20.33
N SER A 385 7.21 -7.54 -20.77
CA SER A 385 6.80 -8.15 -22.07
C SER A 385 7.26 -9.61 -22.30
N SER A 386 7.59 -10.35 -21.23
CA SER A 386 8.39 -11.58 -21.32
C SER A 386 7.67 -12.90 -20.99
N ASN A 387 6.41 -12.88 -20.54
CA ASN A 387 5.71 -14.13 -20.22
C ASN A 387 5.41 -14.91 -21.51
N PRO A 388 5.93 -16.15 -21.68
CA PRO A 388 5.78 -16.92 -22.91
C PRO A 388 4.36 -17.45 -23.14
N ASN A 389 3.51 -17.43 -22.11
CA ASN A 389 2.14 -17.97 -22.15
C ASN A 389 1.09 -16.91 -22.51
N PHE A 390 1.47 -15.86 -23.24
CA PHE A 390 0.56 -14.78 -23.66
C PHE A 390 -0.58 -15.26 -24.58
N ASP A 391 -0.45 -16.45 -25.18
CA ASP A 391 -1.47 -17.10 -25.99
C ASP A 391 -2.52 -17.86 -25.15
N ASN A 392 -2.20 -18.14 -23.87
CA ASN A 392 -3.08 -18.85 -22.97
C ASN A 392 -4.23 -17.97 -22.48
N SER A 393 -5.47 -18.37 -22.78
CA SER A 393 -6.67 -17.61 -22.46
C SER A 393 -6.98 -17.49 -20.97
N SER A 394 -6.31 -18.24 -20.09
CA SER A 394 -6.55 -18.29 -18.65
C SER A 394 -5.53 -17.47 -17.84
N LEU A 395 -4.62 -16.77 -18.51
CA LEU A 395 -3.65 -15.87 -17.89
C LEU A 395 -4.25 -14.46 -17.80
N HIS A 396 -4.54 -13.98 -16.58
CA HIS A 396 -5.28 -12.73 -16.37
C HIS A 396 -4.53 -11.74 -15.47
N LEU A 397 -4.84 -10.45 -15.66
CA LEU A 397 -4.55 -9.45 -14.65
C LEU A 397 -5.58 -9.57 -13.53
N ILE A 398 -6.84 -9.39 -13.86
CA ILE A 398 -7.94 -9.42 -12.88
C ILE A 398 -9.05 -10.33 -13.38
N ASN A 399 -9.50 -11.25 -12.53
CA ASN A 399 -10.71 -12.04 -12.75
C ASN A 399 -11.81 -11.54 -11.79
N VAL A 400 -12.85 -10.93 -12.37
CA VAL A 400 -13.90 -10.17 -11.69
C VAL A 400 -15.14 -11.04 -11.56
N GLY A 401 -15.26 -11.75 -10.44
CA GLY A 401 -16.10 -12.95 -10.38
C GLY A 401 -15.37 -14.15 -10.98
N SER A 402 -15.81 -15.36 -10.64
CA SER A 402 -15.13 -16.60 -10.98
C SER A 402 -16.06 -17.74 -11.41
N THR A 403 -17.37 -17.50 -11.45
CA THR A 403 -18.38 -18.51 -11.77
C THR A 403 -18.91 -18.33 -13.19
N THR A 404 -19.32 -19.42 -13.82
CA THR A 404 -20.26 -19.38 -14.95
C THR A 404 -21.69 -19.76 -14.50
N GLY A 405 -21.87 -19.95 -13.19
CA GLY A 405 -23.11 -20.30 -12.50
C GLY A 405 -24.12 -19.16 -12.44
N SER A 406 -25.34 -19.44 -11.98
CA SER A 406 -26.41 -18.44 -11.86
C SER A 406 -26.06 -17.27 -10.94
N ASP A 407 -25.12 -17.45 -10.02
CA ASP A 407 -24.57 -16.44 -9.14
C ASP A 407 -23.83 -15.32 -9.90
N ALA A 408 -23.41 -15.53 -11.15
CA ALA A 408 -22.89 -14.43 -11.99
C ALA A 408 -23.95 -13.36 -12.31
N ALA A 409 -25.24 -13.66 -12.19
CA ALA A 409 -26.33 -12.70 -12.37
C ALA A 409 -26.52 -11.78 -11.14
N GLU A 410 -25.91 -12.11 -10.00
CA GLU A 410 -26.00 -11.31 -8.79
C GLU A 410 -25.15 -10.03 -8.92
N ASN A 411 -25.68 -8.93 -8.37
CA ASN A 411 -24.96 -7.66 -8.37
C ASN A 411 -23.92 -7.67 -7.26
N THR A 412 -22.64 -7.75 -7.65
CA THR A 412 -21.51 -7.82 -6.71
C THR A 412 -20.95 -6.46 -6.34
N ASN A 413 -21.28 -5.39 -7.07
CA ASN A 413 -20.80 -4.02 -6.80
C ASN A 413 -19.26 -3.90 -6.72
N PHE A 414 -18.51 -4.76 -7.43
CA PHE A 414 -17.05 -4.64 -7.50
C PHE A 414 -16.65 -3.35 -8.23
N THR A 415 -15.62 -2.67 -7.72
CA THR A 415 -15.07 -1.45 -8.31
C THR A 415 -13.59 -1.60 -8.62
N ILE A 416 -13.22 -1.38 -9.87
CA ILE A 416 -11.82 -1.37 -10.35
C ILE A 416 -11.55 0.00 -10.94
N GLN A 417 -10.79 0.84 -10.23
CA GLN A 417 -10.64 2.23 -10.63
C GLN A 417 -9.23 2.80 -10.50
N TYR A 418 -8.88 3.72 -11.39
CA TYR A 418 -7.66 4.52 -11.29
C TYR A 418 -6.36 3.71 -11.18
N ASN A 419 -6.36 2.48 -11.69
CA ASN A 419 -5.17 1.65 -11.77
C ASN A 419 -4.36 2.00 -13.03
N ARG A 420 -3.06 1.75 -12.98
CA ARG A 420 -2.14 1.90 -14.11
C ARG A 420 -1.57 0.54 -14.49
N VAL A 421 -1.75 0.14 -15.74
CA VAL A 421 -1.22 -1.11 -16.30
C VAL A 421 -0.23 -0.76 -17.40
N GLU A 422 0.99 -1.29 -17.34
CA GLU A 422 2.06 -1.00 -18.28
C GLU A 422 2.79 -2.27 -18.71
N ASN A 423 2.66 -2.63 -19.98
CA ASN A 423 3.39 -3.76 -20.58
C ASN A 423 3.21 -5.09 -19.81
N PHE A 424 2.10 -5.21 -19.08
CA PHE A 424 1.80 -6.40 -18.31
C PHE A 424 1.24 -7.47 -19.24
N VAL A 425 1.91 -8.61 -19.29
CA VAL A 425 1.55 -9.69 -20.21
C VAL A 425 0.42 -10.52 -19.63
N THR A 426 -0.64 -10.66 -20.40
CA THR A 426 -1.77 -11.54 -20.13
C THR A 426 -2.10 -12.35 -21.37
N GLY A 427 -3.04 -13.29 -21.21
CA GLY A 427 -3.73 -13.91 -22.32
C GLY A 427 -4.62 -12.95 -23.09
N ARG A 428 -5.55 -13.55 -23.85
CA ARG A 428 -6.61 -12.85 -24.62
C ARG A 428 -7.48 -11.89 -23.77
N ARG A 429 -7.54 -12.13 -22.46
CA ARG A 429 -8.32 -11.36 -21.50
C ARG A 429 -7.37 -10.76 -20.48
N LEU A 430 -7.22 -9.44 -20.51
CA LEU A 430 -6.53 -8.70 -19.46
C LEU A 430 -7.39 -8.73 -18.19
N MET A 431 -8.64 -8.30 -18.31
CA MET A 431 -9.64 -8.41 -17.27
C MET A 431 -10.77 -9.31 -17.76
N ARG A 432 -11.07 -10.36 -17.02
CA ARG A 432 -12.19 -11.27 -17.31
C ARG A 432 -13.32 -10.99 -16.32
N VAL A 433 -14.51 -10.68 -16.81
CA VAL A 433 -15.66 -10.32 -15.97
C VAL A 433 -16.74 -11.39 -16.06
N GLN A 434 -17.05 -11.97 -14.91
CA GLN A 434 -17.97 -13.08 -14.70
C GLN A 434 -18.93 -12.79 -13.52
N THR A 435 -19.57 -11.62 -13.57
CA THR A 435 -20.46 -11.11 -12.55
C THR A 435 -21.34 -10.00 -13.12
N SER A 436 -22.31 -9.52 -12.32
CA SER A 436 -23.16 -8.40 -12.69
C SER A 436 -22.90 -7.16 -11.84
N GLY A 437 -23.13 -5.99 -12.44
CA GLY A 437 -23.05 -4.69 -11.75
C GLY A 437 -21.65 -4.23 -11.33
N ALA A 438 -20.58 -4.84 -11.85
CA ALA A 438 -19.22 -4.36 -11.65
C ALA A 438 -18.96 -3.03 -12.36
N THR A 439 -18.11 -2.19 -11.79
CA THR A 439 -17.68 -0.89 -12.34
C THR A 439 -16.17 -0.90 -12.60
N ILE A 440 -15.76 -0.70 -13.85
CA ILE A 440 -14.36 -0.60 -14.28
C ILE A 440 -14.15 0.79 -14.86
N LYS A 441 -13.50 1.69 -14.11
CA LYS A 441 -13.43 3.10 -14.53
C LYS A 441 -12.10 3.82 -14.31
N GLY A 442 -11.78 4.75 -15.20
CA GLY A 442 -10.63 5.65 -15.01
C GLY A 442 -9.27 4.95 -14.98
N ASN A 443 -9.18 3.70 -15.45
CA ASN A 443 -7.92 2.96 -15.51
C ASN A 443 -7.12 3.39 -16.74
N THR A 444 -5.79 3.43 -16.62
CA THR A 444 -4.88 3.65 -17.75
C THR A 444 -4.16 2.34 -18.07
N ILE A 445 -4.37 1.83 -19.28
CA ILE A 445 -3.86 0.55 -19.76
C ILE A 445 -2.97 0.80 -20.98
N VAL A 446 -1.68 0.56 -20.84
CA VAL A 446 -0.67 0.78 -21.87
C VAL A 446 -0.10 -0.55 -22.34
N ASN A 447 -0.13 -0.76 -23.66
CA ASN A 447 0.31 -1.96 -24.36
C ASN A 447 -0.40 -3.24 -23.87
N PRO A 448 -1.74 -3.29 -23.90
CA PRO A 448 -2.47 -4.50 -23.53
C PRO A 448 -2.19 -5.67 -24.49
N ASN A 449 -1.98 -6.87 -23.95
CA ASN A 449 -2.02 -8.13 -24.70
C ASN A 449 -3.45 -8.67 -24.90
N GLY A 450 -4.36 -8.34 -23.98
CA GLY A 450 -5.78 -8.71 -24.03
C GLY A 450 -6.69 -7.55 -23.61
N GLY A 451 -7.99 -7.70 -23.82
CA GLY A 451 -8.97 -6.65 -23.49
C GLY A 451 -9.66 -6.84 -22.14
N ILE A 452 -10.53 -5.89 -21.82
CA ILE A 452 -11.56 -6.04 -20.78
C ILE A 452 -12.70 -6.85 -21.39
N SER A 453 -12.93 -8.08 -20.93
CA SER A 453 -13.94 -9.00 -21.49
C SER A 453 -15.11 -9.22 -20.54
N LEU A 454 -16.31 -8.81 -20.97
CA LEU A 454 -17.57 -8.99 -20.25
C LEU A 454 -18.25 -10.29 -20.69
N GLU A 455 -18.06 -11.37 -19.93
CA GLU A 455 -18.34 -12.73 -20.41
C GLU A 455 -19.56 -13.37 -19.79
N ASP A 456 -19.64 -13.37 -18.46
CA ASP A 456 -20.76 -13.92 -17.72
C ASP A 456 -21.34 -12.84 -16.80
N GLY A 457 -22.67 -12.76 -16.72
CA GLY A 457 -23.34 -11.70 -15.98
C GLY A 457 -23.67 -10.47 -16.84
N GLY A 458 -24.40 -9.51 -16.25
CA GLY A 458 -25.03 -8.40 -16.95
C GLY A 458 -24.77 -7.05 -16.29
N PHE A 459 -25.16 -5.96 -16.95
CA PHE A 459 -25.27 -4.63 -16.33
C PHE A 459 -23.96 -4.05 -15.76
N ASN A 460 -22.80 -4.59 -16.13
CA ASN A 460 -21.49 -4.02 -15.84
C ASN A 460 -21.26 -2.67 -16.56
N SER A 461 -20.41 -1.82 -15.97
CA SER A 461 -20.06 -0.50 -16.49
C SER A 461 -18.55 -0.39 -16.72
N VAL A 462 -18.15 0.01 -17.93
CA VAL A 462 -16.74 0.27 -18.32
C VAL A 462 -16.65 1.71 -18.79
N THR A 463 -16.11 2.63 -17.97
CA THR A 463 -16.14 4.07 -18.28
C THR A 463 -14.84 4.81 -18.06
N ASP A 464 -14.59 5.88 -18.80
CA ASP A 464 -13.48 6.81 -18.54
C ASP A 464 -12.08 6.16 -18.59
N ASN A 465 -11.95 4.95 -19.14
CA ASN A 465 -10.67 4.27 -19.23
C ASN A 465 -9.86 4.76 -20.43
N VAL A 466 -8.54 4.77 -20.28
CA VAL A 466 -7.59 5.07 -21.34
C VAL A 466 -6.86 3.79 -21.70
N ILE A 467 -7.09 3.26 -22.89
CA ILE A 467 -6.48 2.02 -23.39
C ILE A 467 -5.65 2.35 -24.62
N ILE A 468 -4.33 2.30 -24.51
CA ILE A 468 -3.43 2.68 -25.59
C ILE A 468 -2.46 1.55 -25.88
N ARG A 469 -2.38 1.16 -27.14
CA ARG A 469 -1.32 0.29 -27.62
C ARG A 469 -0.37 1.09 -28.52
N THR A 470 0.91 0.96 -28.23
CA THR A 470 2.02 1.66 -28.89
C THR A 470 2.94 0.71 -29.65
N THR A 471 2.73 -0.60 -29.49
CA THR A 471 3.52 -1.68 -30.08
C THR A 471 2.70 -2.50 -31.07
N ASP A 472 3.36 -3.06 -32.08
CA ASP A 472 2.75 -4.03 -32.98
C ASP A 472 2.50 -5.39 -32.29
N ILE A 473 1.75 -6.28 -32.95
CA ILE A 473 1.53 -7.64 -32.45
C ILE A 473 2.82 -8.46 -32.49
N ALA A 474 3.05 -9.24 -31.43
CA ALA A 474 4.21 -10.12 -31.34
C ALA A 474 4.09 -11.36 -32.26
N SER A 475 2.87 -11.88 -32.41
CA SER A 475 2.53 -13.01 -33.28
C SER A 475 1.03 -13.02 -33.60
N SER A 476 0.54 -14.01 -34.34
CA SER A 476 -0.90 -14.20 -34.58
C SER A 476 -1.72 -14.54 -33.33
N ASP A 477 -1.06 -14.96 -32.24
CA ASP A 477 -1.71 -15.31 -30.97
C ASP A 477 -1.79 -14.13 -30.00
N ASP A 478 -1.05 -13.06 -30.26
CA ASP A 478 -1.18 -11.79 -29.54
C ASP A 478 -2.48 -11.09 -29.98
N ARG A 479 -3.40 -10.93 -29.04
CA ARG A 479 -4.78 -10.47 -29.32
C ARG A 479 -5.11 -9.18 -28.55
N PRO A 480 -4.41 -8.07 -28.82
CA PRO A 480 -4.75 -6.79 -28.20
C PRO A 480 -6.20 -6.44 -28.47
N ALA A 481 -6.91 -6.09 -27.41
CA ALA A 481 -8.26 -5.60 -27.51
C ALA A 481 -8.48 -4.46 -26.52
N GLY A 482 -9.43 -3.58 -26.81
CA GLY A 482 -9.96 -2.64 -25.84
C GLY A 482 -10.98 -3.34 -24.97
N ILE A 483 -12.25 -3.35 -25.41
CA ILE A 483 -13.38 -3.84 -24.61
C ILE A 483 -14.19 -4.84 -25.43
N LEU A 484 -14.37 -6.05 -24.89
CA LEU A 484 -15.23 -7.09 -25.44
C LEU A 484 -16.52 -7.16 -24.64
N ILE A 485 -17.66 -7.15 -25.33
CA ILE A 485 -18.96 -6.90 -24.74
C ILE A 485 -19.97 -7.93 -25.25
N THR A 486 -20.67 -8.57 -24.33
CA THR A 486 -21.89 -9.35 -24.59
C THR A 486 -23.15 -8.49 -24.42
N PRO A 487 -24.26 -8.75 -25.13
CA PRO A 487 -25.45 -7.90 -25.10
C PRO A 487 -26.33 -8.15 -23.87
N LEU A 488 -25.79 -7.95 -22.66
CA LEU A 488 -26.46 -8.20 -21.39
C LEU A 488 -26.62 -6.91 -20.57
N GLY A 489 -26.99 -5.79 -21.23
CA GLY A 489 -27.31 -4.53 -20.56
C GLY A 489 -26.10 -3.73 -20.04
N HIS A 490 -24.90 -4.02 -20.54
CA HIS A 490 -23.69 -3.30 -20.15
C HIS A 490 -23.68 -1.84 -20.62
N THR A 491 -22.91 -1.01 -19.92
CA THR A 491 -22.61 0.37 -20.29
C THR A 491 -21.12 0.50 -20.59
N VAL A 492 -20.79 1.01 -21.78
CA VAL A 492 -19.42 1.32 -22.20
C VAL A 492 -19.40 2.75 -22.67
N SER A 493 -18.85 3.65 -21.85
CA SER A 493 -18.93 5.07 -22.15
C SER A 493 -17.71 5.89 -21.81
N ASN A 494 -17.45 6.92 -22.61
CA ASN A 494 -16.34 7.86 -22.39
C ASN A 494 -14.95 7.21 -22.29
N ASN A 495 -14.74 6.04 -22.89
CA ASN A 495 -13.42 5.41 -22.95
C ASN A 495 -12.62 5.99 -24.14
N TYR A 496 -11.30 6.14 -23.95
CA TYR A 496 -10.36 6.49 -25.00
C TYR A 496 -9.52 5.26 -25.34
N ILE A 497 -9.73 4.71 -26.54
CA ILE A 497 -9.06 3.50 -27.02
C ILE A 497 -8.24 3.88 -28.26
N ALA A 498 -6.93 3.60 -28.25
CA ALA A 498 -6.08 3.96 -29.36
C ALA A 498 -5.04 2.89 -29.67
N GLY A 499 -4.74 2.73 -30.97
CA GLY A 499 -3.57 1.98 -31.39
C GLY A 499 -3.71 0.46 -31.35
N ILE A 500 -4.93 -0.11 -31.28
CA ILE A 500 -5.10 -1.57 -31.26
C ILE A 500 -4.67 -2.18 -32.63
N ARG A 501 -3.82 -3.22 -32.61
CA ARG A 501 -3.13 -3.78 -33.80
C ARG A 501 -3.52 -5.23 -34.11
N SER A 502 -4.81 -5.57 -34.04
CA SER A 502 -5.30 -6.92 -34.29
C SER A 502 -6.28 -6.95 -35.47
N GLY A 503 -6.15 -7.99 -36.30
CA GLY A 503 -7.14 -8.37 -37.32
C GLY A 503 -7.99 -9.59 -36.92
N ASN A 504 -7.85 -10.07 -35.69
CA ASN A 504 -8.54 -11.26 -35.20
C ASN A 504 -10.02 -10.99 -34.90
N LYS A 505 -10.89 -11.99 -35.17
CA LYS A 505 -12.35 -11.93 -34.99
C LYS A 505 -12.82 -11.44 -33.61
N GLU A 506 -12.05 -11.65 -32.55
CA GLU A 506 -12.38 -11.24 -31.18
C GLU A 506 -11.47 -10.16 -30.60
N ALA A 507 -10.74 -9.40 -31.43
CA ALA A 507 -9.81 -8.41 -30.92
C ALA A 507 -9.75 -7.14 -31.79
N GLY A 508 -10.13 -6.02 -31.18
CA GLY A 508 -10.21 -4.69 -31.78
C GLY A 508 -10.43 -3.63 -30.70
N GLY A 509 -10.88 -2.43 -31.08
CA GLY A 509 -11.17 -1.36 -30.13
C GLY A 509 -12.34 -1.70 -29.21
N ILE A 510 -13.56 -1.73 -29.76
CA ILE A 510 -14.77 -2.22 -29.09
C ILE A 510 -15.30 -3.42 -29.87
N VAL A 511 -15.42 -4.56 -29.19
CA VAL A 511 -15.81 -5.85 -29.79
C VAL A 511 -17.15 -6.28 -29.24
N PHE A 512 -18.15 -6.38 -30.11
CA PHE A 512 -19.42 -7.04 -29.80
C PHE A 512 -19.27 -8.52 -30.10
N THR A 513 -19.48 -9.38 -29.11
CA THR A 513 -19.28 -10.83 -29.27
C THR A 513 -20.50 -11.63 -28.81
N ALA A 514 -20.77 -12.71 -29.52
CA ALA A 514 -21.76 -13.72 -29.18
C ALA A 514 -21.14 -14.95 -28.49
N ASN A 515 -19.80 -15.06 -28.44
CA ASN A 515 -19.09 -16.23 -27.96
C ASN A 515 -19.59 -16.73 -26.58
N PRO A 516 -19.81 -15.87 -25.56
CA PRO A 516 -20.30 -16.33 -24.26
C PRO A 516 -21.73 -16.90 -24.23
N PHE A 517 -22.49 -16.79 -25.32
CA PHE A 517 -23.81 -17.45 -25.46
C PHE A 517 -23.74 -18.88 -25.98
N SER A 518 -22.56 -19.41 -26.30
CA SER A 518 -22.43 -20.76 -26.84
C SER A 518 -21.26 -21.54 -26.24
N GLN A 519 -21.02 -21.31 -24.95
CA GLN A 519 -19.94 -21.98 -24.19
C GLN A 519 -20.41 -23.24 -23.45
N ALA A 520 -21.73 -23.40 -23.21
CA ALA A 520 -22.29 -24.59 -22.59
C ALA A 520 -22.68 -25.67 -23.63
N ASP A 521 -22.89 -26.91 -23.14
CA ASP A 521 -23.30 -28.05 -23.97
C ASP A 521 -24.59 -27.76 -24.74
N GLY A 522 -24.57 -28.03 -26.04
CA GLY A 522 -25.69 -27.72 -26.95
C GLY A 522 -25.65 -26.32 -27.56
N GLY A 523 -24.57 -25.56 -27.35
CA GLY A 523 -24.39 -24.24 -27.95
C GLY A 523 -25.32 -23.20 -27.36
N VAL A 524 -25.50 -23.24 -26.04
CA VAL A 524 -26.36 -22.33 -25.28
C VAL A 524 -25.55 -21.54 -24.25
N PRO A 525 -26.11 -20.45 -23.66
CA PRO A 525 -25.41 -19.69 -22.64
C PRO A 525 -25.14 -20.54 -21.40
N ASN A 526 -24.07 -20.21 -20.67
CA ASN A 526 -23.89 -20.71 -19.31
C ASN A 526 -25.03 -20.23 -18.40
N SER A 527 -25.20 -20.87 -17.25
CA SER A 527 -26.31 -20.57 -16.33
C SER A 527 -26.28 -19.14 -15.77
N GLY A 528 -25.11 -18.50 -15.68
CA GLY A 528 -24.99 -17.08 -15.34
C GLY A 528 -25.67 -16.17 -16.35
N ASN A 529 -25.27 -16.28 -17.63
CA ASN A 529 -25.89 -15.54 -18.72
C ASN A 529 -27.37 -15.88 -18.88
N GLN A 530 -27.74 -17.15 -18.70
CA GLN A 530 -29.14 -17.56 -18.73
C GLN A 530 -29.95 -16.90 -17.59
N ALA A 531 -29.41 -16.84 -16.37
CA ALA A 531 -30.08 -16.18 -15.25
C ALA A 531 -30.28 -14.67 -15.49
N VAL A 532 -29.33 -13.99 -16.14
CA VAL A 532 -29.51 -12.60 -16.57
C VAL A 532 -30.64 -12.48 -17.58
N LEU A 533 -30.65 -13.32 -18.62
CA LEU A 533 -31.70 -13.31 -19.66
C LEU A 533 -33.09 -13.58 -19.08
N ASP A 534 -33.20 -14.44 -18.07
CA ASP A 534 -34.44 -14.79 -17.40
C ASP A 534 -34.97 -13.67 -16.47
N SER A 535 -34.13 -12.70 -16.08
CA SER A 535 -34.48 -11.63 -15.14
C SER A 535 -35.42 -10.54 -15.67
N ALA A 536 -35.86 -10.62 -16.94
CA ALA A 536 -36.77 -9.68 -17.61
C ALA A 536 -36.32 -8.20 -17.55
N GLY A 537 -35.02 -7.94 -17.74
CA GLY A 537 -34.42 -6.60 -17.76
C GLY A 537 -34.33 -5.94 -19.15
N ASP A 538 -33.98 -4.65 -19.19
CA ASP A 538 -33.58 -3.97 -20.43
C ASP A 538 -32.11 -4.28 -20.72
N PHE A 539 -31.87 -5.22 -21.64
CA PHE A 539 -30.52 -5.62 -22.03
C PHE A 539 -29.88 -4.69 -23.08
N THR A 540 -30.47 -3.51 -23.33
CA THR A 540 -29.90 -2.53 -24.27
C THR A 540 -28.46 -2.19 -23.88
N LEU A 541 -27.52 -2.41 -24.80
CA LEU A 541 -26.15 -1.97 -24.63
C LEU A 541 -26.06 -0.46 -24.82
N ASN A 542 -25.46 0.23 -23.86
CA ASN A 542 -25.21 1.66 -23.97
C ASN A 542 -23.74 1.89 -24.32
N VAL A 543 -23.46 2.14 -25.60
CA VAL A 543 -22.11 2.42 -26.10
C VAL A 543 -22.06 3.88 -26.52
N THR A 544 -21.59 4.76 -25.63
CA THR A 544 -21.72 6.21 -25.82
C THR A 544 -20.46 7.00 -25.56
N ASN A 545 -20.22 8.06 -26.34
CA ASN A 545 -19.12 9.01 -26.14
C ASN A 545 -17.71 8.38 -26.09
N ASN A 546 -17.52 7.17 -26.63
CA ASN A 546 -16.20 6.57 -26.68
C ASN A 546 -15.40 7.16 -27.85
N THR A 547 -14.08 7.21 -27.69
CA THR A 547 -13.14 7.60 -28.74
C THR A 547 -12.30 6.39 -29.10
N VAL A 548 -12.40 5.90 -30.34
CA VAL A 548 -11.55 4.82 -30.86
C VAL A 548 -10.71 5.36 -32.01
N LEU A 549 -9.40 5.41 -31.81
CA LEU A 549 -8.47 6.04 -32.75
C LEU A 549 -7.41 5.07 -33.26
N ASN A 550 -7.05 5.21 -34.53
CA ASN A 550 -5.90 4.57 -35.15
C ASN A 550 -5.79 3.09 -34.77
N SER A 551 -6.88 2.34 -34.87
CA SER A 551 -6.97 0.93 -34.50
C SER A 551 -7.31 0.14 -35.75
N GLN A 552 -6.64 -1.00 -35.98
CA GLN A 552 -6.86 -1.81 -37.19
C GLN A 552 -8.33 -2.19 -37.35
N GLN A 553 -8.97 -2.58 -36.25
CA GLN A 553 -10.42 -2.81 -36.19
C GLN A 553 -11.02 -1.97 -35.05
N PRO A 554 -11.55 -0.76 -35.33
CA PRO A 554 -12.06 0.11 -34.27
C PRO A 554 -13.30 -0.44 -33.58
N ILE A 555 -14.27 -0.88 -34.39
CA ILE A 555 -15.51 -1.51 -33.93
C ILE A 555 -15.63 -2.86 -34.62
N VAL A 556 -15.74 -3.93 -33.84
CA VAL A 556 -15.81 -5.31 -34.32
C VAL A 556 -17.17 -5.90 -33.97
N PHE A 557 -17.87 -6.42 -34.96
CA PHE A 557 -18.97 -7.36 -34.73
C PHE A 557 -18.40 -8.75 -34.95
N SER A 558 -17.99 -9.39 -33.86
CA SER A 558 -17.29 -10.67 -33.94
C SER A 558 -18.18 -11.70 -34.60
N THR A 559 -17.59 -12.41 -35.56
CA THR A 559 -18.21 -13.59 -36.18
C THR A 559 -17.79 -14.87 -35.46
N GLU A 560 -16.83 -14.78 -34.52
CA GLU A 560 -16.45 -15.89 -33.66
C GLU A 560 -17.64 -16.37 -32.84
N ILE A 561 -17.78 -17.68 -32.78
CA ILE A 561 -18.80 -18.35 -32.01
C ILE A 561 -18.13 -19.37 -31.09
N GLY A 562 -18.64 -19.51 -29.86
CA GLY A 562 -18.01 -20.36 -28.86
C GLY A 562 -17.92 -21.81 -29.33
N SER A 563 -16.89 -22.52 -28.88
CA SER A 563 -16.49 -23.85 -29.38
C SER A 563 -17.53 -24.96 -29.19
N ARG A 564 -18.63 -24.70 -28.48
CA ARG A 564 -19.74 -25.64 -28.29
C ARG A 564 -20.94 -25.36 -29.20
N ALA A 565 -20.87 -24.32 -30.03
CA ALA A 565 -21.84 -24.09 -31.09
C ALA A 565 -21.73 -25.20 -32.17
N PRO A 566 -22.84 -25.58 -32.81
CA PRO A 566 -22.83 -26.59 -33.87
C PRO A 566 -22.37 -26.06 -35.24
N VAL A 567 -22.05 -24.77 -35.33
CA VAL A 567 -21.54 -24.09 -36.53
C VAL A 567 -20.18 -23.46 -36.23
N SER A 568 -19.39 -23.23 -37.28
CA SER A 568 -18.05 -22.66 -37.15
C SER A 568 -18.02 -21.14 -36.99
N ASP A 569 -19.08 -20.44 -37.41
CA ASP A 569 -19.14 -18.99 -37.45
C ASP A 569 -20.59 -18.50 -37.23
N CYS A 570 -20.77 -17.32 -36.65
CA CYS A 570 -22.07 -16.66 -36.50
C CYS A 570 -22.83 -16.45 -37.82
N ASP A 571 -22.15 -16.40 -38.96
CA ASP A 571 -22.79 -16.27 -40.27
C ASP A 571 -23.52 -17.54 -40.73
N ASP A 572 -23.14 -18.70 -40.20
CA ASP A 572 -23.76 -19.99 -40.48
C ASP A 572 -24.98 -20.27 -39.59
N LEU A 573 -25.27 -19.40 -38.61
CA LEU A 573 -26.39 -19.57 -37.71
C LEU A 573 -27.72 -19.42 -38.45
N THR A 574 -28.57 -20.44 -38.33
CA THR A 574 -29.95 -20.40 -38.83
C THR A 574 -30.96 -20.65 -37.70
N ALA A 575 -32.18 -20.16 -37.89
CA ALA A 575 -33.29 -20.46 -36.99
C ALA A 575 -33.66 -21.96 -36.98
N ALA A 576 -33.28 -22.71 -38.01
CA ALA A 576 -33.57 -24.13 -38.13
C ALA A 576 -32.56 -24.99 -37.36
N ASP A 577 -31.27 -24.64 -37.42
CA ASP A 577 -30.19 -25.44 -36.85
C ASP A 577 -29.90 -25.06 -35.39
N THR A 578 -30.09 -23.79 -35.02
CA THR A 578 -29.75 -23.24 -33.69
C THR A 578 -30.75 -22.19 -33.21
N PRO A 579 -32.03 -22.54 -32.96
CA PRO A 579 -33.08 -21.55 -32.72
C PRO A 579 -32.82 -20.61 -31.53
N VAL A 580 -32.22 -21.12 -30.44
CA VAL A 580 -31.92 -20.32 -29.24
C VAL A 580 -30.80 -19.32 -29.52
N LEU A 581 -29.64 -19.81 -29.97
CA LEU A 581 -28.47 -18.98 -30.24
C LEU A 581 -28.72 -17.99 -31.39
N TYR A 582 -29.42 -18.41 -32.44
CA TYR A 582 -29.90 -17.52 -33.51
C TYR A 582 -30.82 -16.42 -32.96
N GLY A 583 -31.75 -16.78 -32.05
CA GLY A 583 -32.62 -15.81 -31.39
C GLY A 583 -31.86 -14.78 -30.57
N LEU A 584 -30.90 -15.23 -29.76
CA LEU A 584 -30.06 -14.35 -28.92
C LEU A 584 -29.16 -13.44 -29.77
N THR A 585 -28.62 -13.95 -30.87
CA THR A 585 -27.63 -13.23 -31.69
C THR A 585 -28.24 -12.31 -32.75
N LYS A 586 -29.39 -12.67 -33.33
CA LYS A 586 -30.03 -11.87 -34.39
C LYS A 586 -31.20 -11.02 -33.91
N ASN A 587 -31.87 -11.37 -32.79
CA ASN A 587 -33.07 -10.67 -32.32
C ASN A 587 -32.91 -9.90 -31.00
N ALA A 588 -31.89 -10.17 -30.17
CA ALA A 588 -31.73 -9.55 -28.84
C ALA A 588 -30.71 -8.39 -28.80
N PHE A 589 -29.92 -8.18 -29.85
CA PHE A 589 -28.90 -7.12 -29.91
C PHE A 589 -29.54 -5.75 -30.16
N LYS A 590 -29.87 -5.02 -29.09
CA LYS A 590 -30.20 -3.59 -29.17
C LYS A 590 -29.04 -2.77 -28.60
N ILE A 591 -28.47 -1.90 -29.42
CA ILE A 591 -27.33 -1.06 -29.06
C ILE A 591 -27.73 0.41 -29.21
N THR A 592 -27.65 1.16 -28.12
CA THR A 592 -27.62 2.63 -28.16
C THR A 592 -26.19 3.04 -28.48
N PHE A 593 -25.91 3.28 -29.76
CA PHE A 593 -24.60 3.74 -30.24
C PHE A 593 -24.64 5.25 -30.53
N ASN A 594 -24.19 6.08 -29.59
CA ASN A 594 -24.36 7.54 -29.65
C ASN A 594 -23.10 8.31 -29.26
N GLY A 595 -22.71 9.32 -30.04
CA GLY A 595 -21.61 10.22 -29.71
C GLY A 595 -20.22 9.58 -29.74
N ASN A 596 -20.08 8.37 -30.27
CA ASN A 596 -18.77 7.73 -30.40
C ASN A 596 -17.98 8.35 -31.56
N LEU A 597 -16.71 8.67 -31.32
CA LEU A 597 -15.75 9.09 -32.33
C LEU A 597 -14.94 7.88 -32.77
N ILE A 598 -14.97 7.56 -34.07
CA ILE A 598 -14.12 6.56 -34.69
C ILE A 598 -13.29 7.31 -35.73
N ALA A 599 -11.97 7.25 -35.64
CA ALA A 599 -11.11 7.81 -36.67
C ALA A 599 -9.85 6.97 -36.84
N ASN A 600 -9.66 6.47 -38.05
CA ASN A 600 -8.46 5.77 -38.47
C ASN A 600 -7.74 6.61 -39.53
N GLY A 601 -6.44 6.83 -39.33
CA GLY A 601 -5.50 7.23 -40.39
C GLY A 601 -5.98 8.34 -41.33
N LEU A 602 -5.87 9.60 -40.90
CA LEU A 602 -5.78 10.71 -41.85
C LEU A 602 -4.37 10.64 -42.49
N GLY A 603 -4.22 9.97 -43.64
CA GLY A 603 -2.91 9.89 -44.29
C GLY A 603 -2.89 9.01 -45.53
N ASP A 604 -2.28 9.51 -46.61
CA ASP A 604 -2.11 8.80 -47.88
C ASP A 604 -1.18 7.59 -47.70
N GLN A 605 -1.72 6.39 -47.94
CA GLN A 605 -1.10 5.08 -47.68
C GLN A 605 -0.16 4.62 -48.82
N THR A 606 0.12 5.48 -49.82
CA THR A 606 0.64 5.00 -51.11
C THR A 606 2.16 4.98 -51.27
N ASP A 607 2.97 5.67 -50.44
CA ASP A 607 4.43 5.52 -50.46
C ASP A 607 5.17 5.69 -49.10
N GLU A 608 6.33 5.06 -48.97
CA GLU A 608 7.17 5.02 -47.75
C GLU A 608 7.67 6.41 -47.30
N GLY A 609 7.72 7.39 -48.22
CA GLY A 609 8.10 8.77 -47.94
C GLY A 609 6.98 9.60 -47.30
N THR A 610 5.73 9.37 -47.71
CA THR A 610 4.53 10.00 -47.16
C THR A 610 4.14 9.40 -45.81
N ILE A 611 4.44 8.12 -45.57
CA ILE A 611 4.29 7.41 -44.29
C ILE A 611 5.03 8.13 -43.14
N ASN A 612 6.34 8.38 -43.31
CA ASN A 612 7.15 9.07 -42.29
C ASN A 612 6.71 10.53 -42.07
N SER A 613 6.26 11.21 -43.13
CA SER A 613 5.79 12.61 -43.05
C SER A 613 4.43 12.75 -42.33
N SER A 614 3.54 11.77 -42.48
CA SER A 614 2.20 11.78 -41.87
C SER A 614 2.25 11.41 -40.39
N ALA A 615 3.12 10.49 -39.99
CA ALA A 615 3.37 10.16 -38.58
C ALA A 615 3.86 11.36 -37.75
N THR A 616 4.74 12.18 -38.33
CA THR A 616 5.29 13.37 -37.65
C THR A 616 4.33 14.56 -37.58
N THR A 617 3.31 14.61 -38.44
CA THR A 617 2.37 15.74 -38.53
C THR A 617 0.98 15.44 -37.96
N GLN A 618 0.56 14.17 -37.88
CA GLN A 618 -0.80 13.77 -37.51
C GLN A 618 -0.88 12.78 -36.33
N GLY A 619 0.24 12.33 -35.77
CA GLY A 619 0.31 11.42 -34.62
C GLY A 619 0.49 9.94 -34.99
N LEU A 620 -0.10 9.03 -34.18
CA LEU A 620 -0.03 7.56 -34.37
C LEU A 620 -0.50 7.17 -35.77
N PHE A 621 0.44 6.92 -36.69
CA PHE A 621 0.16 6.56 -38.08
C PHE A 621 0.14 5.03 -38.25
N TYR A 622 -0.74 4.54 -39.11
CA TYR A 622 -0.89 3.11 -39.43
C TYR A 622 -0.39 2.85 -40.86
N PRO A 623 0.74 2.12 -41.06
CA PRO A 623 1.39 1.98 -42.36
C PRO A 623 0.87 0.81 -43.22
N ASN A 624 -0.18 0.12 -42.77
CA ASN A 624 -0.77 -1.01 -43.51
C ASN A 624 -2.16 -0.63 -44.05
N THR A 625 -2.61 -1.34 -45.08
CA THR A 625 -4.00 -1.33 -45.49
C THR A 625 -4.87 -1.76 -44.31
N LEU A 626 -5.78 -0.88 -43.87
CA LEU A 626 -6.87 -1.20 -42.96
C LEU A 626 -7.89 -2.04 -43.73
N GLU A 627 -7.55 -3.29 -44.03
CA GLU A 627 -8.52 -4.25 -44.52
C GLU A 627 -8.83 -5.20 -43.37
N SER A 628 -10.11 -5.26 -43.03
CA SER A 628 -10.66 -6.14 -42.02
C SER A 628 -11.93 -6.79 -42.55
N ASP A 629 -11.97 -8.12 -42.53
CA ASP A 629 -13.16 -8.89 -42.91
C ASP A 629 -14.30 -8.81 -41.85
N HIS A 630 -14.05 -8.17 -40.70
CA HIS A 630 -14.90 -8.26 -39.50
C HIS A 630 -15.22 -6.91 -38.83
N ALA A 631 -14.77 -5.79 -39.41
CA ALA A 631 -14.96 -4.47 -38.82
C ALA A 631 -16.13 -3.71 -39.45
N PHE A 632 -16.87 -2.97 -38.63
CA PHE A 632 -17.69 -1.87 -39.14
C PHE A 632 -16.76 -0.69 -39.41
N GLU A 633 -16.27 -0.61 -40.64
CA GLU A 633 -15.57 0.57 -41.14
C GLU A 633 -16.63 1.52 -41.71
N TYR A 634 -16.78 2.69 -41.08
CA TYR A 634 -17.50 3.76 -41.75
C TYR A 634 -16.56 4.28 -42.85
N ASP A 635 -16.94 4.04 -44.10
CA ASP A 635 -16.32 4.61 -45.29
C ASP A 635 -16.39 6.16 -45.27
#